data_AF-A0A936UW40-F1
#
_entry.id   AF-A0A936UW40-F1
#
_cell.length_a   1.000
_cell.length_b   1.000
_cell.length_c   1.000
_cell.angle_alpha   90.00
_cell.angle_beta   90.00
_cell.angle_gamma   90.00
#
_symmetry.space_group_name_H-M   'P 1'
#
loop_
_entity.id
_entity.type
_entity.pdbx_description
1 polymer ?
#
loop_
_entity_poly.entity_id
_entity_poly.type
_entity_poly.pdbx_seq_one_letter_code
_entity_poly.pdbx_strand_id
1 'polypeptide(L)'
;MTQWPAGEAKPWASTLNFDGGAVVAGMAIATVGAGGVVNVYTSSAAHLVVDVAGWIPATSDYVAMTPTRALDTRTGLGAPKARVAAGGVVELLVTGVSGVPLDGVNAVEATVTVAAPTSGGYITTYPTGQVRPVASVLNFAGGVNRANSITLQVGAGGKISLFSSATTDLIVDVVGYFTKPTVIDVKYDPAVTVVAPAPQIASVAPPTELGGEGSFTASGDSPADVGQYVYLPPGGTNGDGVIGKVTAVSGATTTVVAVPLEEVFPEGHIEGVTSSTDPLVSVLTGGGQLAAARSGVPWDCTGGVGSSVSGTVTQNFKVAVLADWGVGKRTHLRITLTNSFTVEFTVGVEGSGECRYTPRPIPVGAIGPFTFTVGGTIKLGVKGGISAGAKWQDTTTDGFDWWAGEDPRRIHTNSRKTTFTPPSLKTANASAELSVGPELSSKLAGLAGPTIGIFAFINVKADTGDNPWWTLNAGIKLEASLVIDVIFIIKASYTLGSHVVWSATIGKADGAYTGPTLPSSPLTITTATLPPGTAGSPYSATVAASGGVQPYQWAAQGLPAGLTMNATSGTISGTAGSAVTSAPVTVTVSDATSKTVTKTYLLTFTQGPPAPECADPLTMTMDTTAPGATTTVSIELHGGQGISVDWGGAGTPTPSGTGSAPTISYGPDPGQLHYRYSAPGTYVVRVCGTADHLGSVNTWAYQPSLRAVTSFGDLGLKSLRGAFVGATNLTAVPGQLPPTVTDLSDAFYDARAFNQPLGAWDTANVTDMGGLFRGAAAFNQPLGAWNTANVTDMGGMFWGAAAFNQPLGAWNTANVTDMGGMFWGAAAFNQPLDTWNTANVTDMRGIFYEARAFNQPLDTWNTANVTDMSNMFGLAEAFNQPLDTWNTTNVATMGGMFYNAAAFNQPLDTWNTTNVTDMGGMFGFAAAFNQPLGTWNTTNVTDMNYMFWGATAFNQPLGTWNTTNVTGMEGMFGFAAAFNQPLGAWNTANVATMGGMFYDATAFNQPLGAWNTANVTNMSYMFRDAAAFNQPLGAWNTANVTDMRWMFWGAAAFNQPLGTWSISNVRYMGDMFSGSGLSAANYSDALMGWAGQDVYPYVYLGAGTIPYLSAAAAARQTLIDQGWQITDGGMQ
;
A
#
# COMPACT_ATOMS: atom_id res chain seq x y z
N MET A 1 -31.13 -25.54 -1.54
CA MET A 1 -30.25 -26.53 -0.90
C MET A 1 -29.48 -25.86 0.23
N THR A 2 -29.24 -26.60 1.32
CA THR A 2 -28.45 -26.20 2.48
C THR A 2 -27.47 -27.32 2.80
N GLN A 3 -26.20 -27.00 3.05
CA GLN A 3 -25.18 -27.94 3.53
C GLN A 3 -24.62 -27.53 4.90
N TRP A 4 -24.26 -28.49 5.75
CA TRP A 4 -23.68 -28.24 7.09
C TRP A 4 -22.94 -29.48 7.63
N PRO A 5 -21.99 -29.35 8.57
CA PRO A 5 -21.29 -30.48 9.17
C PRO A 5 -22.25 -31.49 9.83
N ALA A 6 -21.95 -32.78 9.69
CA ALA A 6 -22.61 -33.82 10.47
C ALA A 6 -22.32 -33.69 11.98
N GLY A 7 -23.36 -33.88 12.79
CA GLY A 7 -23.36 -33.62 14.23
C GLY A 7 -24.05 -32.31 14.61
N GLU A 8 -24.07 -31.32 13.71
CA GLU A 8 -24.64 -29.99 13.98
C GLU A 8 -26.12 -29.85 13.59
N ALA A 9 -26.79 -28.88 14.21
CA ALA A 9 -28.17 -28.53 13.89
C ALA A 9 -28.27 -27.84 12.52
N LYS A 10 -29.27 -28.23 11.72
CA LYS A 10 -29.43 -27.71 10.35
C LYS A 10 -29.62 -26.18 10.33
N PRO A 11 -28.74 -25.41 9.66
CA PRO A 11 -28.89 -23.97 9.58
C PRO A 11 -30.07 -23.55 8.69
N TRP A 12 -30.40 -22.27 8.77
CA TRP A 12 -31.47 -21.62 7.98
C TRP A 12 -30.92 -20.90 6.74
N ALA A 13 -29.58 -20.89 6.60
CA ALA A 13 -28.85 -20.47 5.42
C ALA A 13 -29.12 -21.37 4.20
N SER A 14 -29.02 -20.81 3.00
CA SER A 14 -29.17 -21.53 1.74
C SER A 14 -27.90 -21.46 0.91
N THR A 15 -27.25 -22.60 0.72
CA THR A 15 -26.00 -22.77 -0.05
C THR A 15 -26.24 -22.59 -1.55
N LEU A 16 -27.36 -23.09 -2.07
CA LEU A 16 -27.71 -23.00 -3.49
C LEU A 16 -29.22 -22.85 -3.65
N ASN A 17 -29.66 -21.87 -4.44
CA ASN A 17 -31.07 -21.61 -4.73
C ASN A 17 -31.37 -21.95 -6.20
N PHE A 18 -32.50 -22.64 -6.42
CA PHE A 18 -32.91 -23.17 -7.71
C PHE A 18 -34.43 -23.07 -7.88
N ASP A 19 -34.86 -22.97 -9.14
CA ASP A 19 -36.27 -22.94 -9.53
C ASP A 19 -36.67 -24.27 -10.21
N GLY A 20 -37.96 -24.60 -10.20
CA GLY A 20 -38.47 -25.87 -10.72
C GLY A 20 -38.19 -26.07 -12.21
N GLY A 21 -37.61 -27.23 -12.57
CA GLY A 21 -37.29 -27.58 -13.95
C GLY A 21 -35.95 -27.04 -14.47
N ALA A 22 -35.17 -26.33 -13.64
CA ALA A 22 -33.82 -25.87 -14.00
C ALA A 22 -32.73 -26.75 -13.39
N VAL A 23 -31.69 -27.06 -14.17
CA VAL A 23 -30.40 -27.53 -13.64
C VAL A 23 -29.61 -26.31 -13.20
N VAL A 24 -29.11 -26.31 -11.96
CA VAL A 24 -28.34 -25.21 -11.38
C VAL A 24 -27.14 -25.81 -10.66
N ALA A 25 -25.94 -25.39 -11.05
CA ALA A 25 -24.69 -25.74 -10.39
C ALA A 25 -24.20 -24.55 -9.54
N GLY A 26 -23.38 -24.85 -8.53
CA GLY A 26 -22.70 -23.86 -7.71
C GLY A 26 -21.62 -24.50 -6.86
N MET A 27 -20.55 -23.76 -6.57
CA MET A 27 -19.49 -24.16 -5.66
C MET A 27 -19.72 -23.55 -4.29
N ALA A 28 -19.45 -24.30 -3.22
CA ALA A 28 -19.54 -23.80 -1.85
C ALA A 28 -18.64 -24.61 -0.91
N ILE A 29 -17.99 -23.93 0.02
CA ILE A 29 -17.18 -24.55 1.08
C ILE A 29 -18.13 -25.10 2.17
N ALA A 30 -17.77 -26.24 2.76
CA ALA A 30 -18.47 -26.84 3.90
C ALA A 30 -17.47 -27.26 4.97
N THR A 31 -17.78 -26.96 6.23
CA THR A 31 -17.11 -27.60 7.37
C THR A 31 -17.43 -29.09 7.36
N VAL A 32 -16.40 -29.93 7.43
CA VAL A 32 -16.55 -31.38 7.53
C VAL A 32 -16.92 -31.74 8.96
N GLY A 33 -18.01 -32.49 9.14
CA GLY A 33 -18.50 -32.90 10.46
C GLY A 33 -17.94 -34.23 10.94
N ALA A 34 -18.50 -34.72 12.06
CA ALA A 34 -18.09 -35.98 12.67
C ALA A 34 -18.12 -37.14 11.67
N GLY A 35 -17.04 -37.94 11.65
CA GLY A 35 -16.90 -39.08 10.73
C GLY A 35 -16.61 -38.70 9.27
N GLY A 36 -16.24 -37.45 8.98
CA GLY A 36 -15.94 -37.01 7.61
C GLY A 36 -17.18 -36.58 6.80
N VAL A 37 -18.33 -36.40 7.45
CA VAL A 37 -19.63 -36.26 6.76
C VAL A 37 -20.14 -34.82 6.72
N VAL A 38 -20.69 -34.43 5.58
CA VAL A 38 -21.46 -33.18 5.39
C VAL A 38 -22.91 -33.56 5.11
N ASN A 39 -23.84 -32.99 5.86
CA ASN A 39 -25.28 -33.14 5.63
C ASN A 39 -25.73 -32.21 4.48
N VAL A 40 -26.63 -32.71 3.63
CA VAL A 40 -27.24 -31.94 2.54
C VAL A 40 -28.77 -32.01 2.63
N TYR A 41 -29.44 -30.87 2.49
CA TYR A 41 -30.89 -30.73 2.54
C TYR A 41 -31.44 -29.95 1.34
N THR A 42 -32.55 -30.42 0.77
CA THR A 42 -33.38 -29.70 -0.19
C THR A 42 -34.76 -29.40 0.38
N SER A 43 -35.28 -28.20 0.09
CA SER A 43 -36.62 -27.75 0.49
C SER A 43 -37.74 -28.29 -0.42
N SER A 44 -37.38 -28.96 -1.51
CA SER A 44 -38.29 -29.59 -2.48
C SER A 44 -37.60 -30.81 -3.09
N ALA A 45 -38.39 -31.70 -3.70
CA ALA A 45 -37.86 -32.88 -4.39
C ALA A 45 -36.99 -32.45 -5.58
N ALA A 46 -35.72 -32.86 -5.58
CA ALA A 46 -34.74 -32.54 -6.59
C ALA A 46 -33.72 -33.69 -6.71
N HIS A 47 -33.15 -33.87 -7.89
CA HIS A 47 -31.95 -34.70 -8.06
C HIS A 47 -30.73 -33.90 -7.63
N LEU A 48 -29.80 -34.55 -6.92
CA LEU A 48 -28.58 -33.94 -6.40
C LEU A 48 -27.36 -34.66 -6.97
N VAL A 49 -26.37 -33.88 -7.38
CA VAL A 49 -25.00 -34.30 -7.69
C VAL A 49 -24.09 -33.38 -6.89
N VAL A 50 -23.08 -33.94 -6.23
CA VAL A 50 -22.14 -33.20 -5.38
C VAL A 50 -20.75 -33.72 -5.69
N ASP A 51 -19.92 -32.86 -6.28
CA ASP A 51 -18.52 -33.16 -6.61
C ASP A 51 -17.62 -32.42 -5.60
N VAL A 52 -16.60 -33.11 -5.08
CA VAL A 52 -15.62 -32.52 -4.15
C VAL A 52 -14.43 -31.99 -4.95
N ALA A 53 -14.25 -30.68 -4.98
CA ALA A 53 -13.19 -30.02 -5.74
C ALA A 53 -11.86 -29.88 -4.98
N GLY A 54 -11.85 -30.05 -3.65
CA GLY A 54 -10.69 -29.89 -2.79
C GLY A 54 -11.08 -29.77 -1.31
N TRP A 55 -10.10 -29.56 -0.43
CA TRP A 55 -10.31 -29.36 1.01
C TRP A 55 -9.38 -28.26 1.56
N ILE A 56 -9.72 -27.74 2.74
CA ILE A 56 -8.94 -26.72 3.46
C ILE A 56 -8.49 -27.33 4.80
N PRO A 57 -7.18 -27.30 5.16
CA PRO A 57 -6.70 -27.85 6.42
C PRO A 57 -7.08 -26.96 7.61
N ALA A 58 -7.28 -27.59 8.77
CA ALA A 58 -7.66 -26.91 10.01
C ALA A 58 -6.58 -25.95 10.57
N THR A 59 -5.35 -26.03 10.06
CA THR A 59 -4.21 -25.16 10.39
C THR A 59 -4.10 -23.92 9.51
N SER A 60 -5.02 -23.71 8.56
CA SER A 60 -5.02 -22.52 7.70
C SER A 60 -5.64 -21.29 8.36
N ASP A 61 -5.38 -20.10 7.82
CA ASP A 61 -6.05 -18.85 8.19
C ASP A 61 -7.58 -18.85 7.97
N TYR A 62 -8.15 -19.89 7.36
CA TYR A 62 -9.59 -19.97 7.14
C TYR A 62 -10.31 -20.56 8.36
N VAL A 63 -11.00 -19.70 9.10
CA VAL A 63 -11.90 -20.10 10.18
C VAL A 63 -13.27 -20.44 9.58
N ALA A 64 -13.53 -21.73 9.44
CA ALA A 64 -14.83 -22.26 9.03
C ALA A 64 -15.89 -22.04 10.12
N MET A 65 -17.13 -21.71 9.72
CA MET A 65 -18.23 -21.41 10.64
C MET A 65 -19.49 -22.20 10.32
N THR A 66 -20.42 -22.28 11.27
CA THR A 66 -21.80 -22.70 10.95
C THR A 66 -22.48 -21.60 10.11
N PRO A 67 -23.01 -21.90 8.91
CA PRO A 67 -23.61 -20.92 8.00
C PRO A 67 -24.66 -20.02 8.68
N THR A 68 -24.35 -18.72 8.77
CA THR A 68 -25.10 -17.72 9.54
C THR A 68 -25.60 -16.59 8.65
N ARG A 69 -26.89 -16.29 8.71
CA ARG A 69 -27.51 -15.22 7.91
C ARG A 69 -27.14 -13.84 8.44
N ALA A 70 -26.32 -13.12 7.70
CA ALA A 70 -25.87 -11.77 8.05
C ALA A 70 -26.79 -10.68 7.46
N LEU A 71 -27.44 -10.93 6.32
CA LEU A 71 -28.31 -9.98 5.63
C LEU A 71 -29.56 -10.67 5.09
N ASP A 72 -30.73 -10.04 5.25
CA ASP A 72 -31.98 -10.37 4.56
C ASP A 72 -32.89 -9.13 4.50
N THR A 73 -32.91 -8.50 3.34
CA THR A 73 -33.73 -7.31 3.04
C THR A 73 -35.24 -7.54 3.15
N ARG A 74 -35.71 -8.80 3.18
CA ARG A 74 -37.14 -9.14 3.33
C ARG A 74 -37.57 -9.16 4.79
N THR A 75 -36.63 -9.39 5.72
CA THR A 75 -36.89 -9.38 7.17
C THR A 75 -36.41 -8.08 7.84
N GLY A 76 -35.44 -7.39 7.24
CA GLY A 76 -34.78 -6.23 7.84
C GLY A 76 -33.51 -6.60 8.63
N LEU A 77 -32.91 -7.76 8.35
CA LEU A 77 -31.67 -8.22 8.96
C LEU A 77 -30.48 -7.69 8.15
N GLY A 78 -29.47 -7.10 8.79
CA GLY A 78 -28.27 -6.53 8.15
C GLY A 78 -28.50 -5.28 7.29
N ALA A 79 -29.71 -5.08 6.78
CA ALA A 79 -30.14 -3.95 5.95
C ALA A 79 -31.61 -3.61 6.24
N PRO A 80 -32.11 -2.41 5.88
CA PRO A 80 -33.53 -2.07 6.02
C PRO A 80 -34.47 -3.08 5.35
N LYS A 81 -35.69 -3.24 5.88
CA LYS A 81 -36.71 -4.11 5.31
C LYS A 81 -37.34 -3.54 4.03
N ALA A 82 -36.57 -3.51 2.95
CA ALA A 82 -36.95 -3.02 1.64
C ALA A 82 -36.05 -3.63 0.55
N ARG A 83 -36.61 -3.83 -0.64
CA ARG A 83 -35.82 -4.20 -1.82
C ARG A 83 -34.74 -3.18 -2.11
N VAL A 84 -33.57 -3.67 -2.50
CA VAL A 84 -32.52 -2.86 -3.09
C VAL A 84 -33.02 -2.39 -4.45
N ALA A 85 -33.10 -1.08 -4.67
CA ALA A 85 -33.48 -0.52 -5.96
C ALA A 85 -32.38 -0.75 -7.00
N ALA A 86 -32.75 -0.77 -8.29
CA ALA A 86 -31.78 -0.74 -9.38
C ALA A 86 -30.82 0.46 -9.23
N GLY A 87 -29.52 0.21 -9.29
CA GLY A 87 -28.49 1.21 -9.01
C GLY A 87 -28.09 1.33 -7.54
N GLY A 88 -28.79 0.65 -6.63
CA GLY A 88 -28.56 0.71 -5.19
C GLY A 88 -27.33 -0.05 -4.72
N VAL A 89 -26.77 0.39 -3.59
CA VAL A 89 -25.69 -0.30 -2.86
C VAL A 89 -26.16 -0.58 -1.44
N VAL A 90 -25.87 -1.79 -0.94
CA VAL A 90 -26.03 -2.15 0.47
C VAL A 90 -24.64 -2.38 1.07
N GLU A 91 -24.31 -1.61 2.11
CA GLU A 91 -23.15 -1.90 2.96
C GLU A 91 -23.57 -2.89 4.05
N LEU A 92 -22.92 -4.05 4.10
CA LEU A 92 -23.11 -5.05 5.13
C LEU A 92 -21.91 -5.05 6.08
N LEU A 93 -22.16 -4.79 7.37
CA LEU A 93 -21.18 -5.07 8.42
C LEU A 93 -21.01 -6.58 8.54
N VAL A 94 -19.77 -7.05 8.44
CA VAL A 94 -19.41 -8.47 8.52
C VAL A 94 -18.51 -8.80 9.71
N THR A 95 -17.71 -7.87 10.23
CA THR A 95 -16.93 -8.10 11.47
C THR A 95 -17.70 -7.67 12.72
N GLY A 96 -17.45 -8.37 13.83
CA GLY A 96 -18.10 -8.14 15.13
C GLY A 96 -19.57 -8.58 15.17
N VAL A 97 -20.04 -9.28 14.14
CA VAL A 97 -21.43 -9.74 13.97
C VAL A 97 -21.45 -11.13 13.34
N SER A 98 -22.57 -11.84 13.48
CA SER A 98 -22.80 -13.16 12.84
C SER A 98 -21.74 -14.24 13.19
N GLY A 99 -20.98 -14.06 14.28
CA GLY A 99 -19.93 -14.97 14.74
C GLY A 99 -18.52 -14.66 14.21
N VAL A 100 -18.39 -13.68 13.31
CA VAL A 100 -17.09 -13.19 12.82
C VAL A 100 -16.50 -12.23 13.86
N PRO A 101 -15.21 -12.35 14.26
CA PRO A 101 -14.55 -11.44 15.19
C PRO A 101 -14.62 -9.98 14.77
N LEU A 102 -14.50 -9.05 15.72
CA LEU A 102 -14.51 -7.61 15.45
C LEU A 102 -13.26 -7.15 14.68
N ASP A 103 -12.11 -7.69 15.10
CA ASP A 103 -10.77 -7.41 14.60
C ASP A 103 -10.08 -8.70 14.13
N GLY A 104 -8.91 -8.59 13.50
CA GLY A 104 -8.15 -9.75 13.05
C GLY A 104 -8.78 -10.52 11.87
N VAL A 105 -9.71 -9.92 11.12
CA VAL A 105 -10.36 -10.53 9.95
C VAL A 105 -9.96 -9.82 8.66
N ASN A 106 -9.42 -10.56 7.69
CA ASN A 106 -8.92 -10.05 6.42
C ASN A 106 -10.00 -10.11 5.33
N ALA A 107 -10.63 -11.27 5.18
CA ALA A 107 -11.67 -11.53 4.19
C ALA A 107 -12.79 -12.38 4.78
N VAL A 108 -13.97 -12.33 4.18
CA VAL A 108 -15.13 -13.15 4.54
C VAL A 108 -15.50 -14.06 3.36
N GLU A 109 -15.87 -15.30 3.66
CA GLU A 109 -16.50 -16.22 2.71
C GLU A 109 -18.01 -16.23 2.95
N ALA A 110 -18.79 -15.90 1.92
CA ALA A 110 -20.24 -15.75 2.04
C ALA A 110 -20.97 -16.13 0.76
N THR A 111 -22.18 -16.66 0.90
CA THR A 111 -23.12 -16.87 -0.20
C THR A 111 -24.02 -15.66 -0.35
N VAL A 112 -23.97 -14.99 -1.51
CA VAL A 112 -24.91 -13.91 -1.88
C VAL A 112 -26.06 -14.49 -2.67
N THR A 113 -27.30 -14.26 -2.22
CA THR A 113 -28.52 -14.64 -2.93
C THR A 113 -29.33 -13.42 -3.34
N VAL A 114 -29.72 -13.42 -4.61
CA VAL A 114 -30.70 -12.53 -5.23
C VAL A 114 -32.06 -13.23 -5.16
N ALA A 115 -33.03 -12.58 -4.50
CA ALA A 115 -34.37 -13.12 -4.30
C ALA A 115 -35.45 -12.20 -4.91
N ALA A 116 -36.42 -12.81 -5.59
CA ALA A 116 -37.54 -12.11 -6.26
C ALA A 116 -37.13 -10.85 -7.09
N PRO A 117 -36.09 -10.91 -7.95
CA PRO A 117 -35.68 -9.77 -8.75
C PRO A 117 -36.79 -9.36 -9.74
N THR A 118 -37.05 -8.06 -9.88
CA THR A 118 -38.13 -7.56 -10.75
C THR A 118 -37.79 -7.57 -12.24
N SER A 119 -36.50 -7.61 -12.58
CA SER A 119 -35.97 -7.69 -13.94
C SER A 119 -34.65 -8.46 -13.93
N GLY A 120 -34.11 -8.77 -15.12
CA GLY A 120 -32.73 -9.25 -15.21
C GLY A 120 -31.73 -8.19 -14.76
N GLY A 121 -30.58 -8.62 -14.28
CA GLY A 121 -29.55 -7.75 -13.72
C GLY A 121 -28.35 -8.53 -13.17
N TYR A 122 -27.51 -7.82 -12.43
CA TYR A 122 -26.28 -8.36 -11.84
C TYR A 122 -25.95 -7.71 -10.50
N ILE A 123 -25.20 -8.45 -9.69
CA ILE A 123 -24.59 -7.98 -8.44
C ILE A 123 -23.10 -7.76 -8.66
N THR A 124 -22.54 -6.72 -8.05
CA THR A 124 -21.10 -6.50 -7.89
C THR A 124 -20.80 -6.34 -6.40
N THR A 125 -19.86 -7.12 -5.86
CA THR A 125 -19.43 -7.01 -4.47
C THR A 125 -17.97 -6.56 -4.37
N TYR A 126 -17.68 -5.68 -3.41
CA TYR A 126 -16.36 -5.06 -3.24
C TYR A 126 -16.12 -4.63 -1.79
N PRO A 127 -14.86 -4.44 -1.34
CA PRO A 127 -14.59 -3.95 0.01
C PRO A 127 -15.14 -2.53 0.16
N THR A 128 -15.84 -2.26 1.27
CA THR A 128 -16.41 -0.92 1.50
C THR A 128 -15.31 0.13 1.59
N GLY A 129 -15.54 1.31 1.00
CA GLY A 129 -14.53 2.37 0.88
C GLY A 129 -13.58 2.23 -0.31
N GLN A 130 -13.61 1.11 -1.04
CA GLN A 130 -12.91 0.98 -2.33
C GLN A 130 -13.81 1.42 -3.50
N VAL A 131 -13.18 1.77 -4.63
CA VAL A 131 -13.89 2.07 -5.88
C VAL A 131 -14.59 0.81 -6.39
N ARG A 132 -15.89 0.92 -6.72
CA ARG A 132 -16.66 -0.22 -7.24
C ARG A 132 -16.06 -0.72 -8.57
N PRO A 133 -15.67 -2.00 -8.68
CA PRO A 133 -15.17 -2.56 -9.93
C PRO A 133 -16.31 -2.70 -10.96
N VAL A 134 -15.95 -2.86 -12.23
CA VAL A 134 -16.92 -3.06 -13.33
C VAL A 134 -17.39 -4.52 -13.48
N ALA A 135 -16.77 -5.46 -12.76
CA ALA A 135 -17.08 -6.89 -12.84
C ALA A 135 -18.38 -7.26 -12.09
N SER A 136 -19.15 -8.19 -12.65
CA SER A 136 -20.30 -8.83 -12.00
C SER A 136 -19.86 -10.10 -11.25
N VAL A 137 -20.33 -10.31 -10.02
CA VAL A 137 -20.12 -11.56 -9.27
C VAL A 137 -21.32 -12.52 -9.32
N LEU A 138 -22.51 -12.03 -9.70
CA LEU A 138 -23.72 -12.84 -9.84
C LEU A 138 -24.65 -12.22 -10.87
N ASN A 139 -24.99 -12.96 -11.93
CA ASN A 139 -25.91 -12.54 -12.99
C ASN A 139 -27.25 -13.29 -12.86
N PHE A 140 -28.38 -12.60 -13.07
CA PHE A 140 -29.71 -13.15 -12.84
C PHE A 140 -30.77 -12.63 -13.83
N ALA A 141 -31.87 -13.37 -13.95
CA ALA A 141 -33.05 -13.01 -14.73
C ALA A 141 -34.20 -12.58 -13.81
N GLY A 142 -35.15 -11.80 -14.33
CA GLY A 142 -36.34 -11.38 -13.57
C GLY A 142 -37.19 -12.58 -13.14
N GLY A 143 -37.65 -12.57 -11.89
CA GLY A 143 -38.43 -13.64 -11.27
C GLY A 143 -37.65 -14.89 -10.85
N VAL A 144 -36.36 -15.00 -11.19
CA VAL A 144 -35.51 -16.18 -10.94
C VAL A 144 -34.66 -15.95 -9.71
N ASN A 145 -34.67 -16.89 -8.75
CA ASN A 145 -33.79 -16.80 -7.58
C ASN A 145 -32.40 -17.35 -7.93
N ARG A 146 -31.34 -16.62 -7.59
CA ARG A 146 -29.96 -16.97 -7.92
C ARG A 146 -29.03 -16.75 -6.74
N ALA A 147 -28.04 -17.61 -6.58
CA ALA A 147 -27.03 -17.52 -5.53
C ALA A 147 -25.62 -17.73 -6.12
N ASN A 148 -24.60 -17.15 -5.49
CA ASN A 148 -23.19 -17.47 -5.75
C ASN A 148 -22.36 -17.32 -4.46
N SER A 149 -21.29 -18.10 -4.30
CA SER A 149 -20.31 -17.90 -3.22
C SER A 149 -19.31 -16.81 -3.61
N ILE A 150 -18.85 -16.05 -2.62
CA ILE A 150 -17.83 -15.03 -2.77
C ILE A 150 -16.83 -15.10 -1.61
N THR A 151 -15.54 -15.03 -1.96
CA THR A 151 -14.47 -14.64 -1.05
C THR A 151 -14.20 -13.16 -1.23
N LEU A 152 -14.28 -12.35 -0.17
CA LEU A 152 -14.13 -10.90 -0.30
C LEU A 152 -13.41 -10.26 0.87
N GLN A 153 -12.39 -9.45 0.57
CA GLN A 153 -11.67 -8.68 1.56
C GLN A 153 -12.61 -7.69 2.30
N VAL A 154 -12.46 -7.61 3.61
CA VAL A 154 -13.26 -6.72 4.46
C VAL A 154 -12.77 -5.28 4.31
N GLY A 155 -13.68 -4.37 3.95
CA GLY A 155 -13.37 -2.96 3.76
C GLY A 155 -13.50 -2.09 5.02
N ALA A 156 -13.49 -0.78 4.80
CA ALA A 156 -13.55 0.23 5.85
C ALA A 156 -14.72 0.01 6.82
N GLY A 157 -14.42 0.05 8.13
CA GLY A 157 -15.40 -0.15 9.19
C GLY A 157 -15.94 -1.57 9.31
N GLY A 158 -15.22 -2.59 8.82
CA GLY A 158 -15.62 -3.99 8.98
C GLY A 158 -16.66 -4.46 7.96
N LYS A 159 -16.80 -3.76 6.82
CA LYS A 159 -17.94 -3.93 5.90
C LYS A 159 -17.58 -4.37 4.49
N ILE A 160 -18.50 -5.09 3.84
CA ILE A 160 -18.52 -5.30 2.39
C ILE A 160 -19.68 -4.54 1.73
N SER A 161 -19.49 -4.12 0.49
CA SER A 161 -20.49 -3.38 -0.30
C SER A 161 -21.05 -4.27 -1.41
N LEU A 162 -22.39 -4.31 -1.52
CA LEU A 162 -23.12 -5.07 -2.54
C LEU A 162 -23.93 -4.10 -3.42
N PHE A 163 -23.50 -3.89 -4.65
CA PHE A 163 -24.23 -3.14 -5.67
C PHE A 163 -25.19 -4.05 -6.44
N SER A 164 -26.40 -3.56 -6.73
CA SER A 164 -27.35 -4.25 -7.64
C SER A 164 -27.78 -3.37 -8.80
N SER A 165 -27.72 -3.90 -10.02
CA SER A 165 -28.18 -3.18 -11.23
C SER A 165 -29.68 -3.31 -11.50
N ALA A 166 -30.41 -4.13 -10.74
CA ALA A 166 -31.86 -4.33 -10.88
C ALA A 166 -32.55 -4.38 -9.51
N THR A 167 -33.83 -4.00 -9.45
CA THR A 167 -34.56 -3.99 -8.17
C THR A 167 -34.80 -5.41 -7.67
N THR A 168 -34.27 -5.75 -6.50
CA THR A 168 -34.28 -7.12 -5.95
C THR A 168 -34.25 -7.13 -4.43
N ASP A 169 -34.70 -8.21 -3.82
CA ASP A 169 -34.30 -8.54 -2.45
C ASP A 169 -32.89 -9.17 -2.50
N LEU A 170 -32.02 -8.79 -1.55
CA LEU A 170 -30.73 -9.44 -1.28
C LEU A 170 -30.79 -10.21 0.05
N ILE A 171 -30.03 -11.31 0.09
CA ILE A 171 -29.76 -12.15 1.26
C ILE A 171 -28.26 -12.48 1.24
N VAL A 172 -27.58 -12.44 2.39
CA VAL A 172 -26.18 -12.89 2.53
C VAL A 172 -26.06 -13.82 3.72
N ASP A 173 -25.55 -15.03 3.46
CA ASP A 173 -25.25 -16.05 4.46
C ASP A 173 -23.72 -16.20 4.55
N VAL A 174 -23.11 -15.89 5.70
CA VAL A 174 -21.66 -16.02 5.94
C VAL A 174 -21.34 -17.44 6.40
N VAL A 175 -20.28 -18.05 5.84
CA VAL A 175 -19.91 -19.46 6.09
C VAL A 175 -18.50 -19.64 6.66
N GLY A 176 -17.67 -18.59 6.63
CA GLY A 176 -16.37 -18.55 7.29
C GLY A 176 -15.66 -17.23 7.04
N TYR A 177 -14.46 -17.07 7.59
CA TYR A 177 -13.63 -15.89 7.36
C TYR A 177 -12.15 -16.27 7.35
N PHE A 178 -11.34 -15.43 6.71
CA PHE A 178 -9.89 -15.51 6.75
C PHE A 178 -9.36 -14.54 7.80
N THR A 179 -8.49 -15.00 8.69
CA THR A 179 -7.78 -14.13 9.63
C THR A 179 -6.88 -13.14 8.90
N LYS A 180 -6.63 -11.98 9.51
CA LYS A 180 -5.45 -11.18 9.17
C LYS A 180 -4.24 -11.92 9.72
N PRO A 181 -3.10 -11.93 9.00
CA PRO A 181 -1.82 -12.24 9.62
C PRO A 181 -1.69 -11.38 10.88
N THR A 182 -1.42 -12.01 12.01
CA THR A 182 -1.28 -11.28 13.27
C THR A 182 0.05 -10.54 13.24
N VAL A 183 0.02 -9.29 12.75
CA VAL A 183 1.08 -8.32 13.06
C VAL A 183 1.00 -8.10 14.56
N ILE A 184 1.86 -8.79 15.31
CA ILE A 184 2.08 -8.49 16.72
C ILE A 184 2.86 -7.16 16.74
N ASP A 185 2.12 -6.05 16.70
CA ASP A 185 2.60 -4.77 17.21
C ASP A 185 2.87 -4.99 18.71
N VAL A 186 4.10 -5.40 19.04
CA VAL A 186 4.57 -5.40 20.43
C VAL A 186 4.65 -3.94 20.85
N LYS A 187 3.56 -3.43 21.42
CA LYS A 187 3.63 -2.23 22.24
C LYS A 187 4.55 -2.54 23.41
N TYR A 188 5.77 -2.03 23.29
CA TYR A 188 6.78 -2.03 24.34
C TYR A 188 6.17 -1.52 25.64
N ASP A 189 6.07 -2.40 26.63
CA ASP A 189 5.80 -1.99 28.02
C ASP A 189 7.15 -1.59 28.65
N PRO A 190 7.36 -0.30 29.00
CA PRO A 190 8.61 0.15 29.59
C PRO A 190 8.88 -0.40 31.00
N ALA A 191 7.97 -1.22 31.57
CA ALA A 191 8.09 -1.80 32.91
C ALA A 191 8.81 -3.17 32.96
N VAL A 192 9.24 -3.75 31.83
CA VAL A 192 10.00 -5.03 31.81
C VAL A 192 11.34 -4.89 31.08
N THR A 193 12.26 -4.16 31.70
CA THR A 193 13.72 -4.29 31.51
C THR A 193 14.18 -5.64 32.10
N VAL A 194 15.20 -6.37 31.62
CA VAL A 194 16.36 -6.06 30.76
C VAL A 194 16.75 -7.31 29.94
N VAL A 195 17.08 -7.16 28.66
CA VAL A 195 18.19 -7.93 28.05
C VAL A 195 19.29 -6.91 27.78
N ALA A 196 20.46 -7.09 28.39
CA ALA A 196 21.49 -6.07 28.39
C ALA A 196 22.22 -6.06 27.03
N PRO A 197 22.59 -4.88 26.49
CA PRO A 197 23.52 -4.83 25.37
C PRO A 197 24.87 -5.36 25.86
N ALA A 198 25.32 -6.50 25.32
CA ALA A 198 26.55 -7.14 25.76
C ALA A 198 27.78 -6.25 25.50
N PRO A 199 28.51 -5.81 26.54
CA PRO A 199 29.82 -5.21 26.37
C PRO A 199 30.86 -6.34 26.27
N GLN A 200 31.46 -6.50 25.10
CA GLN A 200 32.77 -7.15 24.91
C GLN A 200 32.95 -8.54 25.56
N ILE A 201 32.40 -9.61 24.96
CA ILE A 201 32.89 -10.98 25.25
C ILE A 201 34.26 -11.14 24.58
N ALA A 202 35.33 -11.09 25.38
CA ALA A 202 36.69 -11.31 24.91
C ALA A 202 37.01 -12.81 24.82
N SER A 203 37.01 -13.34 23.59
CA SER A 203 37.50 -14.68 23.17
C SER A 203 36.93 -15.91 23.89
N VAL A 204 36.21 -16.75 23.16
CA VAL A 204 35.91 -18.14 23.57
C VAL A 204 36.92 -19.06 22.87
N ALA A 205 37.59 -19.95 23.63
CA ALA A 205 38.45 -20.98 23.05
C ALA A 205 37.57 -22.14 22.53
N PRO A 206 37.65 -22.51 21.24
CA PRO A 206 36.79 -23.54 20.67
C PRO A 206 37.20 -24.96 21.10
N PRO A 207 36.25 -25.90 21.24
CA PRO A 207 36.56 -27.32 21.44
C PRO A 207 37.11 -27.96 20.16
N THR A 208 37.93 -29.00 20.30
CA THR A 208 38.58 -29.71 19.19
C THR A 208 37.72 -30.77 18.49
N GLU A 209 36.48 -31.01 18.93
CA GLU A 209 35.54 -31.94 18.27
C GLU A 209 34.10 -31.38 18.27
N LEU A 210 33.39 -31.58 17.16
CA LEU A 210 32.00 -31.17 16.95
C LEU A 210 31.05 -32.24 17.49
N GLY A 211 30.27 -31.91 18.54
CA GLY A 211 29.13 -32.74 18.99
C GLY A 211 28.90 -32.90 20.49
N GLY A 212 29.75 -32.34 21.38
CA GLY A 212 29.62 -32.52 22.82
C GLY A 212 28.79 -31.43 23.54
N GLU A 213 27.94 -31.83 24.49
CA GLU A 213 27.35 -30.92 25.50
C GLU A 213 28.45 -30.33 26.40
N GLY A 214 28.99 -29.18 26.01
CA GLY A 214 29.99 -28.45 26.78
C GLY A 214 29.36 -27.42 27.73
N SER A 215 29.85 -27.36 28.98
CA SER A 215 29.66 -26.20 29.85
C SER A 215 30.78 -25.19 29.62
N PHE A 216 30.43 -23.95 29.29
CA PHE A 216 31.39 -22.88 28.98
C PHE A 216 31.50 -21.89 30.14
N THR A 217 32.68 -21.28 30.33
CA THR A 217 32.89 -20.18 31.29
C THR A 217 33.25 -18.89 30.57
N ALA A 218 32.42 -17.85 30.74
CA ALA A 218 32.67 -16.50 30.25
C ALA A 218 33.06 -15.57 31.41
N SER A 219 33.96 -14.61 31.17
CA SER A 219 34.38 -13.60 32.16
C SER A 219 34.19 -12.18 31.64
N GLY A 220 33.57 -11.32 32.44
CA GLY A 220 33.34 -9.90 32.12
C GLY A 220 32.91 -9.09 33.34
N ASP A 221 32.94 -7.76 33.22
CA ASP A 221 32.79 -6.82 34.36
C ASP A 221 31.38 -6.74 34.96
N SER A 222 30.41 -7.49 34.44
CA SER A 222 29.09 -7.71 35.05
C SER A 222 28.54 -9.08 34.61
N PRO A 223 28.49 -10.10 35.49
CA PRO A 223 27.97 -11.42 35.15
C PRO A 223 26.44 -11.39 35.00
N ALA A 224 25.91 -12.24 34.11
CA ALA A 224 24.48 -12.45 33.92
C ALA A 224 23.91 -13.36 35.03
N ASP A 225 22.65 -13.17 35.43
CA ASP A 225 22.04 -13.92 36.54
C ASP A 225 21.77 -15.39 36.17
N VAL A 226 21.86 -16.27 37.18
CA VAL A 226 21.55 -17.70 37.02
C VAL A 226 20.10 -17.89 36.56
N GLY A 227 19.92 -18.57 35.43
CA GLY A 227 18.64 -18.79 34.76
C GLY A 227 18.40 -17.93 33.51
N GLN A 228 19.23 -16.92 33.23
CA GLN A 228 19.12 -16.12 32.01
C GLN A 228 19.63 -16.87 30.77
N TYR A 229 19.07 -16.54 29.60
CA TYR A 229 19.55 -17.04 28.31
C TYR A 229 20.46 -16.01 27.63
N VAL A 230 21.56 -16.46 27.05
CA VAL A 230 22.56 -15.64 26.37
C VAL A 230 22.86 -16.20 24.98
N TYR A 231 22.97 -15.30 24.00
CA TYR A 231 23.40 -15.67 22.65
C TYR A 231 24.93 -15.76 22.60
N LEU A 232 25.45 -16.91 22.18
CA LEU A 232 26.87 -17.14 21.97
C LEU A 232 27.17 -16.94 20.46
N PRO A 233 27.88 -15.86 20.08
CA PRO A 233 28.20 -15.61 18.67
C PRO A 233 29.17 -16.69 18.14
N PRO A 234 29.08 -17.05 16.85
CA PRO A 234 29.86 -18.14 16.28
C PRO A 234 31.36 -17.82 16.19
N GLY A 235 32.17 -18.72 16.73
CA GLY A 235 33.63 -18.64 16.70
C GLY A 235 34.23 -19.18 15.41
N GLY A 236 33.98 -18.54 14.27
CA GLY A 236 34.56 -18.92 12.98
C GLY A 236 33.58 -18.88 11.80
N THR A 237 34.12 -18.97 10.58
CA THR A 237 33.43 -18.60 9.34
C THR A 237 32.35 -19.56 8.82
N ASN A 238 31.92 -20.58 9.58
CA ASN A 238 30.89 -21.54 9.18
C ASN A 238 30.18 -22.18 10.41
N GLY A 239 29.68 -21.36 11.33
CA GLY A 239 28.88 -21.84 12.46
C GLY A 239 27.66 -20.96 12.70
N ASP A 240 26.53 -21.57 13.00
CA ASP A 240 25.37 -20.87 13.55
C ASP A 240 25.63 -20.52 15.02
N GLY A 241 25.13 -19.36 15.46
CA GLY A 241 25.20 -18.97 16.87
C GLY A 241 24.26 -19.81 17.74
N VAL A 242 24.68 -20.10 18.97
CA VAL A 242 23.95 -21.01 19.88
C VAL A 242 23.39 -20.24 21.08
N ILE A 243 22.17 -20.56 21.51
CA ILE A 243 21.58 -20.02 22.74
C ILE A 243 22.01 -20.90 23.92
N GLY A 244 22.55 -20.28 24.97
CA GLY A 244 22.95 -20.96 26.20
C GLY A 244 22.26 -20.40 27.43
N LYS A 245 21.99 -21.27 28.41
CA LYS A 245 21.37 -20.94 29.70
C LYS A 245 22.44 -20.81 30.78
N VAL A 246 22.41 -19.73 31.55
CA VAL A 246 23.34 -19.50 32.67
C VAL A 246 22.97 -20.44 33.82
N THR A 247 23.89 -21.31 34.24
CA THR A 247 23.65 -22.31 35.30
C THR A 247 24.37 -22.02 36.60
N ALA A 248 25.44 -21.21 36.59
CA ALA A 248 26.13 -20.76 37.80
C ALA A 248 26.86 -19.41 37.58
N VAL A 249 27.04 -18.65 38.66
CA VAL A 249 27.86 -17.42 38.69
C VAL A 249 28.78 -17.50 39.90
N SER A 250 30.06 -17.20 39.71
CA SER A 250 31.07 -17.17 40.77
C SER A 250 32.07 -16.05 40.53
N GLY A 251 31.89 -14.92 41.23
CA GLY A 251 32.68 -13.71 40.99
C GLY A 251 32.36 -13.11 39.62
N ALA A 252 33.38 -12.76 38.84
CA ALA A 252 33.23 -12.25 37.47
C ALA A 252 33.03 -13.35 36.40
N THR A 253 32.90 -14.62 36.82
CA THR A 253 32.81 -15.78 35.92
C THR A 253 31.39 -16.35 35.89
N THR A 254 30.86 -16.53 34.68
CA THR A 254 29.52 -17.04 34.39
C THR A 254 29.63 -18.40 33.68
N THR A 255 28.94 -19.42 34.19
CA THR A 255 28.87 -20.75 33.57
C THR A 255 27.60 -20.89 32.75
N VAL A 256 27.73 -21.32 31.50
CA VAL A 256 26.65 -21.41 30.51
C VAL A 256 26.59 -22.83 29.93
N VAL A 257 25.38 -23.37 29.76
CA VAL A 257 25.11 -24.66 29.10
C VAL A 257 24.28 -24.41 27.84
N ALA A 258 24.68 -24.97 26.71
CA ALA A 258 23.91 -24.86 25.46
C ALA A 258 22.55 -25.56 25.59
N VAL A 259 21.48 -24.96 25.04
CA VAL A 259 20.13 -25.53 25.06
C VAL A 259 19.53 -25.58 23.64
N PRO A 260 18.76 -26.62 23.28
CA PRO A 260 18.10 -26.69 21.99
C PRO A 260 17.00 -25.61 21.87
N LEU A 261 16.75 -25.13 20.64
CA LEU A 261 15.79 -24.06 20.37
C LEU A 261 14.37 -24.39 20.88
N GLU A 262 14.02 -25.68 20.88
CA GLU A 262 12.75 -26.24 21.34
C GLU A 262 12.54 -26.14 22.87
N GLU A 263 13.61 -26.08 23.68
CA GLU A 263 13.50 -25.80 25.14
C GLU A 263 13.22 -24.31 25.40
N VAL A 264 13.65 -23.44 24.48
CA VAL A 264 13.41 -21.99 24.53
C VAL A 264 12.02 -21.64 23.97
N PHE A 265 11.57 -22.37 22.95
CA PHE A 265 10.30 -22.17 22.24
C PHE A 265 9.53 -23.50 22.08
N PRO A 266 8.80 -23.96 23.13
CA PRO A 266 8.11 -25.26 23.13
C PRO A 266 6.85 -25.32 22.26
N GLU A 267 6.39 -24.20 21.71
CA GLU A 267 5.29 -24.11 20.74
C GLU A 267 5.86 -23.58 19.42
N GLY A 268 6.35 -24.49 18.58
CA GLY A 268 7.15 -24.13 17.40
C GLY A 268 6.34 -23.50 16.26
N HIS A 269 6.62 -22.23 15.95
CA HIS A 269 6.78 -21.73 14.57
C HIS A 269 7.44 -20.33 14.57
N ILE A 270 8.27 -20.06 13.57
CA ILE A 270 8.88 -18.74 13.29
C ILE A 270 8.44 -18.33 11.89
N GLU A 271 7.89 -17.12 11.71
CA GLU A 271 7.68 -16.51 10.39
C GLU A 271 8.01 -15.01 10.35
N GLY A 272 8.96 -14.64 9.48
CA GLY A 272 8.92 -13.46 8.60
C GLY A 272 8.74 -12.05 9.18
N VAL A 273 9.84 -11.41 9.62
CA VAL A 273 9.91 -9.94 9.75
C VAL A 273 10.30 -9.30 8.41
N THR A 274 9.58 -8.26 7.97
CA THR A 274 9.93 -7.46 6.77
C THR A 274 10.10 -5.97 7.07
N SER A 275 11.28 -5.59 7.57
CA SER A 275 11.73 -4.18 7.59
C SER A 275 13.25 -4.09 7.49
N SER A 276 13.75 -3.32 6.52
CA SER A 276 15.07 -3.52 5.91
C SER A 276 16.20 -2.60 6.42
N THR A 277 16.40 -2.48 7.75
CA THR A 277 17.42 -1.55 8.31
C THR A 277 18.15 -2.05 9.57
N ASP A 278 18.43 -3.36 9.69
CA ASP A 278 19.26 -3.91 10.78
C ASP A 278 20.33 -4.88 10.22
N PRO A 279 21.63 -4.74 10.57
CA PRO A 279 22.71 -5.64 10.12
C PRO A 279 22.57 -7.12 10.50
N LEU A 280 21.60 -7.50 11.33
CA LEU A 280 21.30 -8.91 11.66
C LEU A 280 20.46 -9.64 10.62
N VAL A 281 20.04 -8.99 9.52
CA VAL A 281 19.14 -9.56 8.50
C VAL A 281 19.85 -9.80 7.16
N SER A 282 20.93 -10.60 7.16
CA SER A 282 21.67 -10.99 5.95
C SER A 282 21.69 -12.50 5.65
N VAL A 283 20.89 -13.31 6.37
CA VAL A 283 20.99 -14.79 6.33
C VAL A 283 19.74 -15.50 5.79
N LEU A 284 18.58 -14.83 5.64
CA LEU A 284 17.29 -15.54 5.42
C LEU A 284 16.33 -14.93 4.36
N THR A 285 16.83 -14.34 3.26
CA THR A 285 15.95 -13.95 2.12
C THR A 285 16.61 -14.11 0.75
N GLY A 286 16.10 -15.04 -0.07
CA GLY A 286 16.39 -15.14 -1.52
C GLY A 286 15.11 -15.08 -2.37
N GLY A 287 14.93 -14.00 -3.15
CA GLY A 287 13.82 -13.76 -4.12
C GLY A 287 12.41 -13.62 -3.50
N GLY A 288 11.55 -12.61 -3.75
CA GLY A 288 11.29 -11.75 -4.93
C GLY A 288 9.84 -12.04 -5.42
N GLN A 289 8.89 -11.13 -5.65
CA GLN A 289 8.87 -9.66 -5.87
C GLN A 289 7.55 -8.96 -5.45
N LEU A 290 7.65 -7.64 -5.15
CA LEU A 290 6.77 -6.49 -5.50
C LEU A 290 5.21 -6.54 -5.41
N ALA A 291 4.63 -5.59 -4.66
CA ALA A 291 3.72 -4.52 -5.18
C ALA A 291 3.37 -3.46 -4.10
N ALA A 292 2.92 -2.25 -4.49
CA ALA A 292 2.88 -1.06 -3.63
C ALA A 292 1.50 -0.68 -3.03
N ALA A 293 1.48 -0.12 -1.80
CA ALA A 293 0.51 0.86 -1.28
C ALA A 293 0.99 1.57 0.02
N ARG A 294 0.37 2.70 0.44
CA ARG A 294 0.89 3.63 1.48
C ARG A 294 0.02 3.79 2.75
N SER A 295 0.65 3.81 3.95
CA SER A 295 0.36 4.62 5.18
C SER A 295 1.50 4.41 6.23
N GLY A 296 1.68 5.07 7.39
CA GLY A 296 1.13 6.28 8.04
C GLY A 296 0.17 6.05 9.24
N VAL A 297 0.29 6.67 10.43
CA VAL A 297 1.27 7.60 11.06
C VAL A 297 1.21 7.46 12.61
N PRO A 298 2.32 7.56 13.37
CA PRO A 298 2.35 7.37 14.83
C PRO A 298 2.39 8.67 15.68
N TRP A 299 2.24 8.53 17.01
CA TRP A 299 2.49 9.55 18.06
C TRP A 299 3.66 9.11 18.94
N ASP A 300 4.37 10.05 19.57
CA ASP A 300 5.52 9.76 20.44
C ASP A 300 5.51 10.60 21.74
N CYS A 301 5.77 9.94 22.88
CA CYS A 301 5.71 10.49 24.24
C CYS A 301 6.66 9.70 25.16
N THR A 302 7.48 10.39 25.95
CA THR A 302 8.43 9.76 26.88
C THR A 302 8.05 10.00 28.35
N GLY A 303 7.97 8.91 29.12
CA GLY A 303 7.65 8.93 30.55
C GLY A 303 6.17 8.64 30.87
N GLY A 304 5.91 7.59 31.65
CA GLY A 304 4.56 7.12 31.94
C GLY A 304 3.95 7.70 33.22
N VAL A 305 2.94 8.55 33.09
CA VAL A 305 1.68 8.53 33.87
C VAL A 305 0.54 9.01 32.95
N GLY A 306 -0.70 8.58 33.19
CA GLY A 306 -1.82 8.77 32.26
C GLY A 306 -2.17 10.24 31.98
N SER A 307 -2.27 10.59 30.69
CA SER A 307 -2.83 11.85 30.22
C SER A 307 -4.35 11.74 30.03
N SER A 308 -5.09 12.78 30.43
CA SER A 308 -6.49 12.94 30.03
C SER A 308 -6.60 14.02 28.97
N VAL A 309 -7.01 13.63 27.77
CA VAL A 309 -7.31 14.58 26.68
C VAL A 309 -8.81 14.86 26.70
N SER A 310 -9.18 16.10 27.02
CA SER A 310 -10.52 16.60 26.75
C SER A 310 -10.45 17.65 25.63
N GLY A 311 -11.28 17.47 24.61
CA GLY A 311 -11.40 18.39 23.49
C GLY A 311 -12.86 18.62 23.18
N THR A 312 -13.22 19.85 22.82
CA THR A 312 -14.58 20.18 22.38
C THR A 312 -14.60 20.32 20.86
N VAL A 313 -15.37 19.46 20.21
CA VAL A 313 -15.65 19.56 18.78
C VAL A 313 -16.79 20.53 18.59
N THR A 314 -16.52 21.71 18.03
CA THR A 314 -17.56 22.68 17.67
C THR A 314 -17.77 22.66 16.17
N GLN A 315 -18.94 22.16 15.75
CA GLN A 315 -19.36 22.17 14.35
C GLN A 315 -20.37 23.29 14.11
N ASN A 316 -19.96 24.31 13.37
CA ASN A 316 -20.78 25.48 13.07
C ASN A 316 -21.41 25.33 11.68
N PHE A 317 -22.75 25.26 11.64
CA PHE A 317 -23.53 25.29 10.40
C PHE A 317 -24.09 26.70 10.19
N LYS A 318 -23.72 27.33 9.07
CA LYS A 318 -24.30 28.61 8.64
C LYS A 318 -25.15 28.37 7.39
N VAL A 319 -26.46 28.55 7.53
CA VAL A 319 -27.43 28.49 6.42
C VAL A 319 -27.66 29.91 5.91
N ALA A 320 -27.35 30.17 4.65
CA ALA A 320 -27.66 31.43 3.98
C ALA A 320 -28.65 31.17 2.84
N VAL A 321 -29.85 31.75 2.93
CA VAL A 321 -30.84 31.73 1.85
C VAL A 321 -30.81 33.09 1.16
N LEU A 322 -30.43 33.13 -0.12
CA LEU A 322 -30.65 34.29 -0.98
C LEU A 322 -31.75 33.95 -2.01
N ALA A 323 -32.78 34.77 -2.01
CA ALA A 323 -33.78 34.81 -3.07
C ALA A 323 -33.53 36.08 -3.91
N ASP A 324 -33.13 35.92 -5.17
CA ASP A 324 -32.89 37.06 -6.06
C ASP A 324 -34.14 37.34 -6.91
N TRP A 325 -34.67 38.56 -6.80
CA TRP A 325 -35.95 38.97 -7.39
C TRP A 325 -35.74 39.94 -8.55
N GLY A 326 -35.39 39.40 -9.72
CA GLY A 326 -35.33 40.16 -10.97
C GLY A 326 -36.70 40.32 -11.62
N VAL A 327 -37.19 41.55 -11.79
CA VAL A 327 -38.44 41.81 -12.52
C VAL A 327 -38.25 41.47 -14.01
N GLY A 328 -38.86 40.37 -14.47
CA GLY A 328 -38.92 40.00 -15.90
C GLY A 328 -38.11 38.78 -16.35
N LYS A 329 -37.35 38.11 -15.46
CA LYS A 329 -36.75 36.79 -15.74
C LYS A 329 -36.92 35.84 -14.55
N ARG A 330 -36.80 34.53 -14.77
CA ARG A 330 -37.16 33.48 -13.79
C ARG A 330 -36.39 33.62 -12.48
N THR A 331 -37.12 33.55 -11.37
CA THR A 331 -36.61 33.57 -9.99
C THR A 331 -35.77 32.33 -9.70
N HIS A 332 -34.62 32.50 -9.04
CA HIS A 332 -33.85 31.41 -8.44
C HIS A 332 -33.73 31.62 -6.93
N LEU A 333 -34.13 30.60 -6.16
CA LEU A 333 -33.85 30.52 -4.73
C LEU A 333 -32.54 29.74 -4.54
N ARG A 334 -31.51 30.36 -3.96
CA ARG A 334 -30.27 29.69 -3.59
C ARG A 334 -30.19 29.54 -2.07
N ILE A 335 -30.04 28.30 -1.62
CA ILE A 335 -29.74 27.94 -0.24
C ILE A 335 -28.30 27.45 -0.22
N THR A 336 -27.43 28.20 0.47
CA THR A 336 -26.03 27.83 0.67
C THR A 336 -25.86 27.36 2.12
N LEU A 337 -25.36 26.14 2.26
CA LEU A 337 -24.98 25.55 3.56
C LEU A 337 -23.45 25.58 3.66
N THR A 338 -22.93 26.33 4.62
CA THR A 338 -21.49 26.31 4.95
C THR A 338 -21.29 25.61 6.28
N ASN A 339 -20.48 24.55 6.29
CA ASN A 339 -20.08 23.82 7.48
C ASN A 339 -18.62 24.15 7.79
N SER A 340 -18.32 24.62 8.99
CA SER A 340 -16.95 24.79 9.47
C SER A 340 -16.72 24.02 10.76
N PHE A 341 -15.63 23.28 10.80
CA PHE A 341 -15.23 22.44 11.92
C PHE A 341 -14.08 23.13 12.68
N THR A 342 -14.19 23.22 14.00
CA THR A 342 -13.10 23.69 14.85
C THR A 342 -12.95 22.73 16.01
N VAL A 343 -11.72 22.29 16.24
CA VAL A 343 -11.36 21.36 17.33
C VAL A 343 -10.29 22.05 18.15
N GLU A 344 -10.63 22.39 19.39
CA GLU A 344 -9.67 22.84 20.39
C GLU A 344 -9.45 21.71 21.40
N PHE A 345 -8.18 21.49 21.76
CA PHE A 345 -7.76 20.60 22.82
C PHE A 345 -7.08 21.42 23.91
N THR A 346 -7.44 21.20 25.16
CA THR A 346 -6.69 21.71 26.31
C THR A 346 -6.03 20.53 27.00
N VAL A 347 -4.70 20.55 27.08
CA VAL A 347 -3.93 19.50 27.77
C VAL A 347 -3.50 20.05 29.13
N GLY A 348 -4.08 19.51 30.19
CA GLY A 348 -3.57 19.68 31.55
C GLY A 348 -2.46 18.67 31.81
N VAL A 349 -1.30 19.13 32.27
CA VAL A 349 -0.16 18.28 32.64
C VAL A 349 0.23 18.57 34.09
N GLU A 350 0.13 17.55 34.95
CA GLU A 350 0.82 17.54 36.25
C GLU A 350 2.03 16.60 36.13
N GLY A 351 3.21 17.17 35.87
CA GLY A 351 4.45 16.40 35.69
C GLY A 351 5.37 16.98 34.62
N SER A 352 6.68 16.74 34.75
CA SER A 352 7.73 17.44 33.98
C SER A 352 8.22 16.68 32.73
N GLY A 353 7.31 16.26 31.85
CA GLY A 353 7.63 15.58 30.58
C GLY A 353 6.99 16.24 29.35
N GLU A 354 7.67 16.19 28.19
CA GLU A 354 7.15 16.69 26.90
C GLU A 354 6.55 15.56 26.05
N CYS A 355 5.40 15.81 25.42
CA CYS A 355 4.86 15.02 24.30
C CYS A 355 4.87 15.87 23.02
N ARG A 356 5.11 15.27 21.84
CA ARG A 356 5.03 15.97 20.56
C ARG A 356 4.04 15.34 19.60
N TYR A 357 3.24 16.20 18.97
CA TYR A 357 2.32 15.86 17.88
C TYR A 357 2.88 16.35 16.54
N THR A 358 2.86 15.50 15.52
CA THR A 358 3.12 15.87 14.12
C THR A 358 1.85 15.66 13.29
N PRO A 359 1.10 16.73 12.94
CA PRO A 359 -0.10 16.59 12.12
C PRO A 359 0.24 16.23 10.67
N ARG A 360 -0.44 15.22 10.11
CA ARG A 360 -0.53 15.05 8.64
C ARG A 360 -1.69 15.87 8.08
N PRO A 361 -1.51 16.62 6.98
CA PRO A 361 -2.63 17.19 6.24
C PRO A 361 -3.54 16.10 5.67
N ILE A 362 -4.85 16.29 5.80
CA ILE A 362 -5.85 15.48 5.08
C ILE A 362 -5.78 15.86 3.60
N PRO A 363 -5.57 14.91 2.66
CA PRO A 363 -5.67 15.20 1.23
C PRO A 363 -7.09 15.63 0.88
N VAL A 364 -7.26 16.79 0.24
CA VAL A 364 -8.56 17.36 -0.14
C VAL A 364 -9.15 16.68 -1.39
N GLY A 365 -9.02 15.36 -1.47
CA GLY A 365 -9.48 14.51 -2.58
C GLY A 365 -10.54 13.46 -2.19
N ALA A 366 -10.85 13.30 -0.90
CA ALA A 366 -11.74 12.26 -0.38
C ALA A 366 -13.11 12.79 0.10
N ILE A 367 -13.71 13.73 -0.63
CA ILE A 367 -15.11 14.14 -0.42
C ILE A 367 -15.92 13.63 -1.61
N GLY A 368 -16.59 12.48 -1.42
CA GLY A 368 -17.58 11.98 -2.38
C GLY A 368 -18.78 12.94 -2.49
N PRO A 369 -19.55 12.89 -3.59
CA PRO A 369 -20.62 13.85 -3.84
C PRO A 369 -21.74 13.76 -2.78
N PHE A 370 -22.11 14.92 -2.22
CA PHE A 370 -23.27 15.05 -1.35
C PHE A 370 -24.56 14.76 -2.12
N THR A 371 -25.32 13.74 -1.71
CA THR A 371 -26.64 13.45 -2.27
C THR A 371 -27.70 14.26 -1.54
N PHE A 372 -28.32 15.21 -2.24
CA PHE A 372 -29.51 15.91 -1.79
C PHE A 372 -30.75 15.21 -2.35
N THR A 373 -31.65 14.71 -1.49
CA THR A 373 -32.93 14.13 -1.92
C THR A 373 -34.05 15.14 -1.72
N VAL A 374 -34.58 15.70 -2.81
CA VAL A 374 -35.74 16.62 -2.76
C VAL A 374 -37.02 15.83 -3.06
N GLY A 375 -37.56 15.17 -2.03
CA GLY A 375 -38.83 14.44 -2.11
C GLY A 375 -40.04 15.34 -1.84
N GLY A 376 -40.49 16.10 -2.85
CA GLY A 376 -41.70 16.94 -2.72
C GLY A 376 -42.98 16.14 -2.91
N THR A 377 -43.80 15.99 -1.86
CA THR A 377 -45.19 15.50 -2.00
C THR A 377 -46.18 16.64 -1.76
N ILE A 378 -46.91 17.06 -2.80
CA ILE A 378 -48.01 18.01 -2.63
C ILE A 378 -49.20 17.26 -2.00
N LYS A 379 -49.53 17.59 -0.75
CA LYS A 379 -50.78 17.16 -0.11
C LYS A 379 -51.70 18.36 0.05
N LEU A 380 -52.85 18.31 -0.62
CA LEU A 380 -53.95 19.25 -0.43
C LEU A 380 -54.93 18.64 0.57
N GLY A 381 -55.07 19.28 1.74
CA GLY A 381 -56.02 18.88 2.78
C GLY A 381 -56.91 20.03 3.18
N VAL A 382 -58.23 19.86 3.07
CA VAL A 382 -59.21 20.82 3.60
C VAL A 382 -59.51 20.46 5.04
N LYS A 383 -59.25 21.39 5.97
CA LYS A 383 -59.48 21.18 7.41
C LYS A 383 -60.61 22.05 7.93
N GLY A 384 -61.83 21.64 7.62
CA GLY A 384 -63.09 22.21 8.10
C GLY A 384 -64.22 21.23 7.84
N GLY A 385 -65.03 20.92 8.85
CA GLY A 385 -66.00 19.84 8.77
C GLY A 385 -67.16 20.14 7.81
N ILE A 386 -67.16 19.51 6.64
CA ILE A 386 -68.33 19.41 5.74
C ILE A 386 -68.53 17.95 5.36
N SER A 387 -69.61 17.34 5.85
CA SER A 387 -69.96 15.94 5.60
C SER A 387 -70.78 15.79 4.32
N ALA A 388 -70.09 15.62 3.17
CA ALA A 388 -70.69 15.12 1.93
C ALA A 388 -69.65 14.35 1.12
N GLY A 389 -70.00 13.14 0.65
CA GLY A 389 -69.05 12.23 0.03
C GLY A 389 -68.70 12.58 -1.42
N ALA A 390 -67.42 12.83 -1.69
CA ALA A 390 -66.82 12.71 -3.02
C ALA A 390 -65.40 12.13 -2.89
N LYS A 391 -65.14 10.99 -3.51
CA LYS A 391 -63.77 10.43 -3.64
C LYS A 391 -63.07 11.10 -4.81
N TRP A 392 -61.83 11.54 -4.62
CA TRP A 392 -60.89 11.78 -5.71
C TRP A 392 -59.49 11.25 -5.33
N GLN A 393 -58.84 10.66 -6.32
CA GLN A 393 -57.53 10.04 -6.24
C GLN A 393 -56.87 10.28 -7.59
N ASP A 394 -55.81 11.09 -7.62
CA ASP A 394 -54.97 11.27 -8.80
C ASP A 394 -53.55 11.61 -8.32
N THR A 395 -52.55 10.98 -8.93
CA THR A 395 -51.14 11.14 -8.56
C THR A 395 -50.31 11.18 -9.84
N THR A 396 -50.22 12.37 -10.45
CA THR A 396 -49.30 12.62 -11.57
C THR A 396 -47.92 12.99 -11.03
N THR A 397 -46.91 12.18 -11.34
CA THR A 397 -45.50 12.44 -11.04
C THR A 397 -44.81 12.99 -12.29
N ASP A 398 -44.68 14.32 -12.39
CA ASP A 398 -43.83 14.96 -13.40
C ASP A 398 -42.46 15.27 -12.81
N GLY A 399 -41.40 14.66 -13.35
CA GLY A 399 -40.01 14.91 -12.98
C GLY A 399 -39.30 15.82 -13.98
N PHE A 400 -38.39 16.66 -13.48
CA PHE A 400 -37.38 17.35 -14.30
C PHE A 400 -36.00 16.84 -13.90
N ASP A 401 -35.32 16.16 -14.82
CA ASP A 401 -33.90 15.83 -14.64
C ASP A 401 -33.00 17.03 -14.97
N TRP A 402 -31.89 17.13 -14.23
CA TRP A 402 -30.80 18.08 -14.47
C TRP A 402 -29.49 17.31 -14.49
N TRP A 403 -28.80 17.30 -15.63
CA TRP A 403 -27.42 16.85 -15.76
C TRP A 403 -26.54 18.02 -16.21
N ALA A 404 -25.33 18.10 -15.67
CA ALA A 404 -24.35 19.10 -16.07
C ALA A 404 -23.75 18.71 -17.44
N GLY A 405 -24.14 19.42 -18.51
CA GLY A 405 -23.59 19.19 -19.85
C GLY A 405 -24.19 20.04 -20.96
N GLU A 406 -25.51 19.93 -21.22
CA GLU A 406 -26.17 20.58 -22.36
C GLU A 406 -27.57 21.14 -22.04
N ASP A 407 -28.12 21.94 -22.96
CA ASP A 407 -29.34 22.76 -22.81
C ASP A 407 -30.64 21.92 -22.64
N PRO A 408 -31.57 22.30 -21.73
CA PRO A 408 -32.72 21.46 -21.38
C PRO A 408 -33.85 21.49 -22.43
N ARG A 409 -34.14 20.33 -23.04
CA ARG A 409 -35.28 20.15 -23.94
C ARG A 409 -36.59 19.93 -23.17
N ARG A 410 -37.67 20.61 -23.60
CA ARG A 410 -39.04 20.40 -23.09
C ARG A 410 -39.65 19.09 -23.61
N ILE A 411 -40.35 18.38 -22.74
CA ILE A 411 -41.45 17.46 -23.12
C ILE A 411 -42.77 18.17 -22.75
N HIS A 412 -43.75 18.18 -23.67
CA HIS A 412 -45.09 18.72 -23.39
C HIS A 412 -46.01 17.61 -22.86
N THR A 413 -46.87 17.97 -21.91
CA THR A 413 -47.86 17.07 -21.30
C THR A 413 -49.22 17.15 -22.00
N ASN A 414 -49.96 16.03 -22.04
CA ASN A 414 -51.33 15.98 -22.56
C ASN A 414 -52.32 16.47 -21.50
N SER A 415 -53.19 17.41 -21.88
CA SER A 415 -54.18 18.02 -21.00
C SER A 415 -55.30 17.06 -20.60
N ARG A 416 -55.65 17.01 -19.30
CA ARG A 416 -56.99 16.66 -18.83
C ARG A 416 -57.59 17.83 -18.03
N LYS A 417 -58.90 17.99 -18.17
CA LYS A 417 -59.67 19.13 -17.67
C LYS A 417 -60.84 18.60 -16.85
N THR A 418 -60.84 18.84 -15.54
CA THR A 418 -61.93 18.44 -14.65
C THR A 418 -62.75 19.68 -14.30
N THR A 419 -64.08 19.60 -14.45
CA THR A 419 -64.99 20.74 -14.27
C THR A 419 -65.83 20.53 -13.02
N PHE A 420 -65.94 21.53 -12.15
CA PHE A 420 -66.69 21.44 -10.89
C PHE A 420 -67.97 22.28 -10.97
N THR A 421 -69.08 21.78 -10.41
CA THR A 421 -70.38 22.49 -10.34
C THR A 421 -70.75 22.69 -8.87
N PRO A 422 -70.89 23.93 -8.37
CA PRO A 422 -71.00 24.18 -6.93
C PRO A 422 -72.46 24.14 -6.42
N PRO A 423 -72.73 23.49 -5.28
CA PRO A 423 -73.93 23.76 -4.47
C PRO A 423 -73.77 25.09 -3.71
N SER A 424 -74.82 25.89 -3.67
CA SER A 424 -74.83 27.19 -3.01
C SER A 424 -75.13 27.12 -1.51
N LEU A 425 -74.30 27.72 -0.66
CA LEU A 425 -74.69 28.34 0.62
C LEU A 425 -73.61 29.30 1.14
N LYS A 426 -73.99 30.26 2.00
CA LYS A 426 -73.21 31.47 2.30
C LYS A 426 -72.26 31.31 3.50
N THR A 427 -71.17 32.09 3.47
CA THR A 427 -70.23 32.41 4.56
C THR A 427 -69.65 31.21 5.31
N ALA A 428 -68.53 30.69 4.81
CA ALA A 428 -67.57 29.89 5.57
C ALA A 428 -66.14 30.20 5.08
N ASN A 429 -65.24 30.57 6.00
CA ASN A 429 -63.84 30.82 5.65
C ASN A 429 -63.15 29.49 5.32
N ALA A 430 -62.97 29.20 4.03
CA ALA A 430 -62.29 28.01 3.57
C ALA A 430 -60.76 28.26 3.47
N SER A 431 -60.02 27.88 4.51
CA SER A 431 -58.54 27.84 4.43
C SER A 431 -58.08 26.53 3.80
N ALA A 432 -57.42 26.63 2.64
CA ALA A 432 -56.64 25.53 2.07
C ALA A 432 -55.19 25.64 2.56
N GLU A 433 -54.69 24.62 3.28
CA GLU A 433 -53.25 24.50 3.54
C GLU A 433 -52.58 23.83 2.33
N LEU A 434 -51.66 24.55 1.69
CA LEU A 434 -50.69 24.00 0.75
C LEU A 434 -49.33 24.01 1.43
N SER A 435 -48.93 22.87 1.98
CA SER A 435 -47.56 22.65 2.47
C SER A 435 -46.69 22.15 1.34
N VAL A 436 -45.62 22.90 1.02
CA VAL A 436 -44.55 22.47 0.10
C VAL A 436 -43.21 22.83 0.74
N GLY A 437 -42.36 21.83 0.95
CA GLY A 437 -41.04 22.01 1.55
C GLY A 437 -40.21 20.72 1.45
N PRO A 438 -38.89 20.80 1.20
CA PRO A 438 -38.03 19.64 1.22
C PRO A 438 -37.73 19.20 2.65
N GLU A 439 -37.81 17.90 2.92
CA GLU A 439 -37.23 17.32 4.13
C GLU A 439 -35.72 17.16 3.93
N LEU A 440 -34.93 17.85 4.78
CA LEU A 440 -33.47 17.86 4.71
C LEU A 440 -32.89 17.21 5.97
N SER A 441 -32.85 15.88 5.96
CA SER A 441 -32.15 15.09 6.97
C SER A 441 -30.71 14.81 6.53
N SER A 442 -29.72 15.18 7.35
CA SER A 442 -28.37 14.64 7.23
C SER A 442 -28.14 13.57 8.29
N LYS A 443 -27.40 12.52 7.92
CA LYS A 443 -26.97 11.46 8.83
C LYS A 443 -25.52 11.15 8.54
N LEU A 444 -24.63 11.32 9.51
CA LEU A 444 -23.27 10.81 9.39
C LEU A 444 -23.35 9.29 9.40
N ALA A 445 -22.97 8.65 8.29
CA ALA A 445 -23.02 7.20 8.16
C ALA A 445 -21.85 6.56 8.94
N GLY A 446 -22.15 5.74 9.93
CA GLY A 446 -21.16 4.84 10.54
C GLY A 446 -21.20 4.67 12.06
N LEU A 447 -21.74 5.63 12.82
CA LEU A 447 -21.76 5.58 14.29
C LEU A 447 -23.18 5.81 14.84
N ALA A 448 -23.49 5.15 15.96
CA ALA A 448 -24.71 5.40 16.74
C ALA A 448 -24.59 6.74 17.49
N GLY A 449 -24.86 7.83 16.77
CA GLY A 449 -24.73 9.21 17.24
C GLY A 449 -26.01 10.04 17.12
N PRO A 450 -25.98 11.30 17.59
CA PRO A 450 -27.15 12.18 17.60
C PRO A 450 -27.67 12.44 16.18
N THR A 451 -28.99 12.35 16.01
CA THR A 451 -29.67 12.73 14.76
C THR A 451 -30.27 14.12 14.91
N ILE A 452 -29.94 15.03 14.00
CA ILE A 452 -30.51 16.39 13.95
C ILE A 452 -31.38 16.49 12.70
N GLY A 453 -32.70 16.54 12.90
CA GLY A 453 -33.67 16.79 11.83
C GLY A 453 -34.05 18.27 11.80
N ILE A 454 -33.88 18.92 10.65
CA ILE A 454 -34.36 20.29 10.42
C ILE A 454 -35.59 20.21 9.52
N PHE A 455 -36.74 20.56 10.07
CA PHE A 455 -38.00 20.63 9.33
C PHE A 455 -38.34 22.09 9.02
N ALA A 456 -38.60 22.38 7.74
CA ALA A 456 -39.05 23.68 7.27
C ALA A 456 -40.37 23.51 6.51
N PHE A 457 -41.45 24.01 7.08
CA PHE A 457 -42.76 24.03 6.42
C PHE A 457 -43.09 25.45 5.99
N ILE A 458 -43.49 25.63 4.74
CA ILE A 458 -44.13 26.85 4.26
C ILE A 458 -45.63 26.62 4.34
N ASN A 459 -46.32 27.30 5.25
CA ASN A 459 -47.76 27.22 5.37
C ASN A 459 -48.38 28.48 4.77
N VAL A 460 -48.95 28.32 3.57
CA VAL A 460 -49.60 29.42 2.85
C VAL A 460 -51.07 29.45 3.26
N LYS A 461 -51.50 30.55 3.90
CA LYS A 461 -52.90 30.77 4.27
C LYS A 461 -53.46 31.92 3.45
N ALA A 462 -54.28 31.60 2.45
CA ALA A 462 -55.06 32.58 1.71
C ALA A 462 -56.41 32.78 2.41
N ASP A 463 -56.63 33.96 2.97
CA ASP A 463 -57.98 34.42 3.31
C ASP A 463 -58.53 35.19 2.09
N THR A 464 -59.78 34.91 1.71
CA THR A 464 -60.35 35.40 0.43
C THR A 464 -61.34 36.55 0.63
N GLY A 465 -61.77 36.82 1.87
CA GLY A 465 -62.84 37.78 2.14
C GLY A 465 -64.16 37.42 1.41
N ASP A 466 -65.09 38.37 1.34
CA ASP A 466 -66.45 38.13 0.85
C ASP A 466 -66.59 38.00 -0.69
N ASN A 467 -65.51 37.75 -1.44
CA ASN A 467 -65.51 37.79 -2.91
C ASN A 467 -65.30 36.41 -3.57
N PRO A 468 -66.35 35.74 -4.08
CA PRO A 468 -66.34 34.28 -4.25
C PRO A 468 -65.81 33.73 -5.59
N TRP A 469 -65.32 34.54 -6.53
CA TRP A 469 -65.05 34.08 -7.91
C TRP A 469 -63.59 34.24 -8.35
N TRP A 470 -62.87 33.13 -8.52
CA TRP A 470 -61.67 33.06 -9.36
C TRP A 470 -61.59 31.73 -10.14
N THR A 471 -61.04 31.80 -11.35
CA THR A 471 -60.83 30.63 -12.23
C THR A 471 -59.36 30.57 -12.61
N LEU A 472 -58.73 29.41 -12.49
CA LEU A 472 -57.30 29.27 -12.77
C LEU A 472 -57.01 29.33 -14.28
N ASN A 473 -56.47 30.45 -14.74
CA ASN A 473 -55.81 30.58 -16.04
C ASN A 473 -54.55 31.46 -15.89
N ALA A 474 -53.56 31.24 -16.75
CA ALA A 474 -52.20 31.71 -16.51
C ALA A 474 -52.06 33.25 -16.38
N GLY A 475 -51.47 33.70 -15.26
CA GLY A 475 -51.09 35.09 -15.00
C GLY A 475 -51.72 35.66 -13.73
N ILE A 476 -50.99 35.63 -12.60
CA ILE A 476 -51.45 36.26 -11.35
C ILE A 476 -50.90 37.69 -11.26
N LYS A 477 -51.83 38.64 -11.17
CA LYS A 477 -51.61 40.00 -10.67
C LYS A 477 -52.08 40.02 -9.20
N LEU A 478 -51.26 40.55 -8.30
CA LEU A 478 -51.48 40.50 -6.84
C LEU A 478 -52.37 41.64 -6.34
N GLU A 479 -53.55 41.34 -5.78
CA GLU A 479 -54.29 42.21 -4.84
C GLU A 479 -55.06 41.38 -3.78
N ALA A 480 -54.34 40.57 -2.99
CA ALA A 480 -54.86 39.94 -1.77
C ALA A 480 -53.70 39.68 -0.78
N SER A 481 -53.94 39.85 0.52
CA SER A 481 -52.92 39.70 1.56
C SER A 481 -52.58 38.22 1.81
N LEU A 482 -51.51 37.74 1.17
CA LEU A 482 -50.97 36.41 1.36
C LEU A 482 -50.16 36.34 2.66
N VAL A 483 -50.67 35.63 3.68
CA VAL A 483 -49.91 35.32 4.89
C VAL A 483 -49.20 33.99 4.70
N ILE A 484 -47.86 34.01 4.79
CA ILE A 484 -47.01 32.83 4.72
C ILE A 484 -46.34 32.66 6.09
N ASP A 485 -46.81 31.69 6.87
CA ASP A 485 -46.14 31.29 8.09
C ASP A 485 -45.07 30.24 7.75
N VAL A 486 -43.80 30.61 7.91
CA VAL A 486 -42.67 29.67 7.79
C VAL A 486 -42.27 29.22 9.19
N ILE A 487 -42.67 28.01 9.56
CA ILE A 487 -42.38 27.45 10.89
C ILE A 487 -41.19 26.51 10.78
N PHE A 488 -40.11 26.85 11.48
CA PHE A 488 -38.97 25.96 11.71
C PHE A 488 -39.14 25.28 13.07
N ILE A 489 -39.09 23.95 13.09
CA ILE A 489 -39.05 23.17 14.33
C ILE A 489 -37.78 22.32 14.30
N ILE A 490 -36.86 22.60 15.21
CA ILE A 490 -35.68 21.76 15.43
C ILE A 490 -36.00 20.79 16.55
N LYS A 491 -35.96 19.49 16.24
CA LYS A 491 -36.03 18.40 17.22
C LYS A 491 -34.70 17.69 17.26
N ALA A 492 -34.07 17.69 18.43
CA ALA A 492 -32.95 16.84 18.76
C ALA A 492 -33.42 15.78 19.75
N SER A 493 -33.13 14.51 19.48
CA SER A 493 -33.40 13.42 20.40
C SER A 493 -32.26 12.42 20.40
N TYR A 494 -31.87 11.98 21.59
CA TYR A 494 -30.93 10.91 21.79
C TYR A 494 -31.68 9.64 22.21
N THR A 495 -31.50 8.58 21.42
CA THR A 495 -32.24 7.32 21.55
C THR A 495 -31.24 6.19 21.58
N LEU A 496 -31.34 5.30 22.57
CA LEU A 496 -30.46 4.14 22.72
C LEU A 496 -31.32 2.89 22.57
N GLY A 497 -31.14 2.17 21.46
CA GLY A 497 -32.08 1.13 21.04
C GLY A 497 -33.48 1.70 20.77
N SER A 498 -34.52 1.09 21.34
CA SER A 498 -35.91 1.52 21.22
C SER A 498 -36.36 2.59 22.23
N HIS A 499 -35.51 2.97 23.19
CA HIS A 499 -35.86 3.90 24.26
C HIS A 499 -35.22 5.28 24.06
N VAL A 500 -36.05 6.32 24.10
CA VAL A 500 -35.61 7.72 24.05
C VAL A 500 -35.01 8.09 25.40
N VAL A 501 -33.71 8.40 25.41
CA VAL A 501 -32.96 8.77 26.62
C VAL A 501 -33.20 10.24 26.96
N TRP A 502 -33.32 11.09 25.94
CA TRP A 502 -33.77 12.48 26.07
C TRP A 502 -34.23 13.03 24.71
N SER A 503 -35.16 13.99 24.75
CA SER A 503 -35.52 14.80 23.58
C SER A 503 -35.67 16.26 23.96
N ALA A 504 -35.00 17.16 23.22
CA ALA A 504 -35.30 18.58 23.21
C ALA A 504 -35.98 18.95 21.90
N THR A 505 -37.21 19.47 22.02
CA THR A 505 -37.83 20.26 20.95
C THR A 505 -37.59 21.72 21.28
N ILE A 506 -36.84 22.45 20.44
CA ILE A 506 -36.82 23.91 20.53
C ILE A 506 -38.12 24.38 19.86
N GLY A 507 -39.17 24.48 20.67
CA GLY A 507 -40.51 24.83 20.23
C GLY A 507 -40.83 26.30 20.52
N LYS A 508 -41.27 27.01 19.47
CA LYS A 508 -41.88 28.35 19.50
C LYS A 508 -41.03 29.49 20.09
N ALA A 509 -40.63 30.40 19.20
CA ALA A 509 -40.71 31.82 19.52
C ALA A 509 -42.17 32.28 19.32
N ASP A 510 -43.02 32.09 20.34
CA ASP A 510 -44.36 32.70 20.38
C ASP A 510 -44.22 34.20 20.69
N GLY A 511 -43.84 34.96 19.67
CA GLY A 511 -43.74 36.41 19.71
C GLY A 511 -44.77 37.03 18.78
N ALA A 512 -45.99 37.26 19.27
CA ALA A 512 -46.94 38.14 18.60
C ALA A 512 -46.43 39.59 18.69
N TYR A 513 -45.53 39.96 17.77
CA TYR A 513 -45.03 41.33 17.65
C TYR A 513 -45.68 41.99 16.44
N THR A 514 -46.68 42.83 16.70
CA THR A 514 -47.24 43.75 15.70
C THR A 514 -46.18 44.81 15.38
N GLY A 515 -45.37 44.57 14.35
CA GLY A 515 -44.32 45.47 13.90
C GLY A 515 -44.64 46.10 12.53
N PRO A 516 -44.73 47.43 12.41
CA PRO A 516 -44.87 48.08 11.12
C PRO A 516 -43.53 48.10 10.36
N THR A 517 -43.39 47.24 9.33
CA THR A 517 -42.44 47.35 8.18
C THR A 517 -40.91 47.24 8.42
N LEU A 518 -40.17 46.79 7.37
CA LEU A 518 -38.68 46.84 7.15
C LEU A 518 -37.81 45.78 7.87
N PRO A 519 -36.49 45.57 7.54
CA PRO A 519 -35.69 45.87 6.32
C PRO A 519 -34.79 44.67 5.82
N SER A 520 -33.99 44.89 4.76
CA SER A 520 -32.93 43.97 4.28
C SER A 520 -31.65 43.99 5.14
N SER A 521 -31.00 42.84 5.36
CA SER A 521 -29.75 42.74 6.15
C SER A 521 -28.55 43.47 5.51
N PRO A 522 -27.75 44.26 6.27
CA PRO A 522 -26.65 45.05 5.73
C PRO A 522 -25.41 44.21 5.33
N LEU A 523 -24.66 44.73 4.35
CA LEU A 523 -23.36 44.21 3.90
C LEU A 523 -22.28 44.39 4.99
N THR A 524 -21.35 43.45 5.13
CA THR A 524 -20.25 43.49 6.13
C THR A 524 -19.00 42.74 5.66
N ILE A 525 -17.81 43.18 6.08
CA ILE A 525 -16.53 42.46 5.84
C ILE A 525 -16.21 41.58 7.06
N THR A 526 -16.00 40.27 6.84
CA THR A 526 -15.87 39.26 7.91
C THR A 526 -14.43 38.94 8.29
N THR A 527 -13.45 39.18 7.42
CA THR A 527 -12.03 38.94 7.75
C THR A 527 -11.59 39.84 8.90
N ALA A 528 -11.08 39.26 9.98
CA ALA A 528 -10.74 39.97 11.22
C ALA A 528 -9.50 40.87 11.06
N THR A 529 -8.38 40.28 10.63
CA THR A 529 -7.05 40.88 10.43
C THR A 529 -6.42 40.36 9.14
N LEU A 530 -5.31 40.96 8.70
CA LEU A 530 -4.48 40.47 7.59
C LEU A 530 -3.07 40.12 8.11
N PRO A 531 -2.39 39.11 7.55
CA PRO A 531 -1.03 38.75 7.96
C PRO A 531 -0.03 39.85 7.56
N PRO A 532 1.04 40.07 8.35
CA PRO A 532 2.13 40.97 7.97
C PRO A 532 2.91 40.42 6.78
N GLY A 533 3.70 41.28 6.13
CA GLY A 533 4.60 40.90 5.04
C GLY A 533 5.99 41.52 5.19
N THR A 534 6.84 41.27 4.19
CA THR A 534 8.21 41.79 4.12
C THR A 534 8.36 42.63 2.87
N ALA A 535 8.91 43.84 2.99
CA ALA A 535 9.18 44.71 1.86
C ALA A 535 10.21 44.09 0.91
N GLY A 536 9.97 44.18 -0.40
CA GLY A 536 10.77 43.52 -1.44
C GLY A 536 10.37 42.06 -1.72
N SER A 537 9.56 41.41 -0.87
CA SER A 537 9.09 40.04 -1.07
C SER A 537 7.67 39.98 -1.66
N PRO A 538 7.33 38.93 -2.43
CA PRO A 538 5.95 38.67 -2.85
C PRO A 538 5.04 38.46 -1.64
N TYR A 539 3.85 39.06 -1.70
CA TYR A 539 2.80 38.98 -0.68
C TYR A 539 1.48 38.52 -1.31
N SER A 540 0.69 37.75 -0.57
CA SER A 540 -0.65 37.31 -0.98
C SER A 540 -1.56 37.05 0.23
N ALA A 541 -2.73 37.69 0.28
CA ALA A 541 -3.75 37.47 1.31
C ALA A 541 -5.16 37.80 0.78
N THR A 542 -6.19 37.07 1.21
CA THR A 542 -7.58 37.24 0.69
C THR A 542 -8.55 37.65 1.79
N VAL A 543 -9.41 38.64 1.51
CA VAL A 543 -10.50 39.09 2.39
C VAL A 543 -11.86 38.49 2.00
N ALA A 544 -12.76 38.36 2.99
CA ALA A 544 -14.11 37.81 2.82
C ALA A 544 -15.19 38.73 3.42
N ALA A 545 -16.42 38.65 2.90
CA ALA A 545 -17.58 39.46 3.28
C ALA A 545 -18.90 38.66 3.31
N SER A 546 -19.89 39.15 4.07
CA SER A 546 -21.24 38.58 4.17
C SER A 546 -22.32 39.66 4.30
N GLY A 547 -23.55 39.35 3.86
CA GLY A 547 -24.63 40.34 3.72
C GLY A 547 -24.59 41.07 2.38
N GLY A 548 -25.57 41.95 2.11
CA GLY A 548 -25.73 42.58 0.79
C GLY A 548 -26.10 41.58 -0.33
N VAL A 549 -26.00 42.04 -1.58
CA VAL A 549 -26.38 41.30 -2.81
C VAL A 549 -25.15 40.93 -3.65
N GLN A 550 -24.95 39.64 -3.95
CA GLN A 550 -23.80 39.17 -4.76
C GLN A 550 -24.02 39.40 -6.27
N PRO A 551 -22.97 39.42 -7.12
CA PRO A 551 -21.54 39.28 -6.80
C PRO A 551 -20.95 40.51 -6.11
N TYR A 552 -19.93 40.30 -5.28
CA TYR A 552 -19.17 41.38 -4.67
C TYR A 552 -18.14 41.95 -5.65
N GLN A 553 -17.88 43.24 -5.54
CA GLN A 553 -16.76 43.94 -6.17
C GLN A 553 -15.86 44.51 -5.08
N TRP A 554 -14.57 44.22 -5.17
CA TRP A 554 -13.57 44.58 -4.17
C TRP A 554 -12.67 45.71 -4.67
N ALA A 555 -12.44 46.69 -3.81
CA ALA A 555 -11.46 47.74 -4.03
C ALA A 555 -10.67 47.98 -2.75
N ALA A 556 -9.39 48.34 -2.85
CA ALA A 556 -8.59 48.75 -1.71
C ALA A 556 -7.94 50.10 -1.97
N GLN A 557 -7.96 50.96 -0.96
CA GLN A 557 -7.27 52.25 -0.95
C GLN A 557 -6.20 52.25 0.15
N GLY A 558 -5.08 52.93 -0.11
CA GLY A 558 -3.94 52.97 0.82
C GLY A 558 -3.03 51.73 0.77
N LEU A 559 -3.19 50.84 -0.21
CA LEU A 559 -2.27 49.72 -0.42
C LEU A 559 -0.81 50.23 -0.58
N PRO A 560 0.17 49.61 0.10
CA PRO A 560 1.59 49.83 -0.17
C PRO A 560 1.93 49.69 -1.66
N ALA A 561 2.80 50.56 -2.15
CA ALA A 561 3.19 50.59 -3.56
C ALA A 561 3.73 49.23 -4.02
N GLY A 562 3.19 48.73 -5.14
CA GLY A 562 3.50 47.41 -5.70
C GLY A 562 2.57 46.27 -5.25
N LEU A 563 1.62 46.51 -4.34
CA LEU A 563 0.49 45.62 -4.08
C LEU A 563 -0.74 46.05 -4.89
N THR A 564 -1.53 45.06 -5.32
CA THR A 564 -2.80 45.26 -6.03
C THR A 564 -3.89 44.39 -5.42
N MET A 565 -5.16 44.70 -5.67
CA MET A 565 -6.29 43.88 -5.25
C MET A 565 -7.04 43.34 -6.47
N ASN A 566 -7.30 42.04 -6.49
CA ASN A 566 -8.20 41.43 -7.47
C ASN A 566 -9.65 41.78 -7.11
N ALA A 567 -10.32 42.53 -7.99
CA ALA A 567 -11.66 43.05 -7.77
C ALA A 567 -12.75 41.98 -7.64
N THR A 568 -12.50 40.74 -8.10
CA THR A 568 -13.49 39.65 -8.09
C THR A 568 -13.25 38.68 -6.92
N SER A 569 -11.99 38.32 -6.63
CA SER A 569 -11.66 37.36 -5.56
C SER A 569 -11.44 37.98 -4.19
N GLY A 570 -11.18 39.29 -4.10
CA GLY A 570 -10.79 39.95 -2.86
C GLY A 570 -9.35 39.63 -2.43
N THR A 571 -8.52 39.07 -3.32
CA THR A 571 -7.10 38.77 -3.04
C THR A 571 -6.25 40.02 -3.22
N ILE A 572 -5.50 40.40 -2.18
CA ILE A 572 -4.43 41.40 -2.22
C ILE A 572 -3.13 40.67 -2.55
N SER A 573 -2.45 41.04 -3.62
CA SER A 573 -1.21 40.39 -4.06
C SER A 573 -0.26 41.35 -4.77
N GLY A 574 1.04 41.08 -4.70
CA GLY A 574 2.11 41.84 -5.36
C GLY A 574 3.38 41.87 -4.52
N THR A 575 4.25 42.86 -4.75
CA THR A 575 5.50 43.05 -3.98
C THR A 575 5.53 44.47 -3.42
N ALA A 576 5.51 44.62 -2.09
CA ALA A 576 5.55 45.94 -1.46
C ALA A 576 6.95 46.55 -1.60
N GLY A 577 7.09 47.68 -2.29
CA GLY A 577 8.39 48.26 -2.67
C GLY A 577 9.17 48.96 -1.55
N SER A 578 8.62 49.09 -0.33
CA SER A 578 9.28 49.73 0.81
C SER A 578 8.66 49.27 2.13
N ALA A 579 9.43 49.38 3.22
CA ALA A 579 8.95 49.07 4.56
C ALA A 579 7.84 50.03 4.99
N VAL A 580 6.81 49.51 5.66
CA VAL A 580 5.73 50.28 6.25
C VAL A 580 5.43 49.77 7.66
N THR A 581 5.69 50.60 8.66
CA THR A 581 5.50 50.28 10.09
C THR A 581 4.04 50.04 10.47
N SER A 582 3.09 50.68 9.79
CA SER A 582 1.71 50.20 9.62
C SER A 582 1.00 51.03 8.53
N ALA A 583 0.53 50.37 7.46
CA ALA A 583 -0.30 50.99 6.44
C ALA A 583 -1.79 50.79 6.80
N PRO A 584 -2.60 51.85 7.01
CA PRO A 584 -4.04 51.72 7.10
C PRO A 584 -4.63 51.48 5.70
N VAL A 585 -4.78 50.22 5.31
CA VAL A 585 -5.40 49.83 4.04
C VAL A 585 -6.90 49.72 4.23
N THR A 586 -7.66 50.59 3.57
CA THR A 586 -9.12 50.56 3.61
C THR A 586 -9.63 49.73 2.45
N VAL A 587 -10.11 48.54 2.78
CA VAL A 587 -10.78 47.64 1.85
C VAL A 587 -12.26 47.99 1.80
N THR A 588 -12.77 48.22 0.61
CA THR A 588 -14.18 48.41 0.29
C THR A 588 -14.70 47.14 -0.38
N VAL A 589 -15.79 46.58 0.15
CA VAL A 589 -16.64 45.65 -0.59
C VAL A 589 -17.88 46.39 -1.06
N SER A 590 -18.20 46.27 -2.34
CA SER A 590 -19.41 46.78 -2.96
C SER A 590 -20.28 45.60 -3.38
N ASP A 591 -21.57 45.66 -3.09
CA ASP A 591 -22.54 44.67 -3.53
C ASP A 591 -23.16 45.05 -4.90
N ALA A 592 -23.88 44.13 -5.52
CA ALA A 592 -24.48 44.33 -6.84
C ALA A 592 -25.56 45.43 -6.89
N THR A 593 -26.03 45.91 -5.73
CA THR A 593 -26.92 47.09 -5.60
C THR A 593 -26.16 48.39 -5.33
N SER A 594 -24.83 48.37 -5.46
CA SER A 594 -23.92 49.49 -5.14
C SER A 594 -23.95 49.94 -3.68
N LYS A 595 -24.40 49.09 -2.75
CA LYS A 595 -24.16 49.32 -1.31
C LYS A 595 -22.72 48.95 -1.00
N THR A 596 -22.02 49.79 -0.26
CA THR A 596 -20.60 49.64 0.05
C THR A 596 -20.36 49.54 1.55
N VAL A 597 -19.46 48.66 1.97
CA VAL A 597 -18.90 48.69 3.33
C VAL A 597 -17.38 48.65 3.28
N THR A 598 -16.79 49.52 4.09
CA THR A 598 -15.35 49.71 4.20
C THR A 598 -14.84 49.16 5.52
N LYS A 599 -13.71 48.45 5.51
CA LYS A 599 -12.97 48.06 6.71
C LYS A 599 -11.49 48.39 6.52
N THR A 600 -10.92 49.09 7.48
CA THR A 600 -9.48 49.41 7.50
C THR A 600 -8.70 48.33 8.23
N TYR A 601 -7.67 47.82 7.58
CA TYR A 601 -6.68 46.89 8.14
C TYR A 601 -5.36 47.62 8.35
N LEU A 602 -4.63 47.25 9.40
CA LEU A 602 -3.25 47.68 9.58
C LEU A 602 -2.34 46.62 8.95
N LEU A 603 -1.78 46.95 7.79
CA LEU A 603 -0.83 46.10 7.08
C LEU A 603 0.60 46.53 7.41
N THR A 604 1.32 45.66 8.13
CA THR A 604 2.73 45.82 8.47
C THR A 604 3.59 45.18 7.39
N PHE A 605 4.52 45.96 6.83
CA PHE A 605 5.60 45.47 5.98
C PHE A 605 6.92 45.82 6.65
N THR A 606 7.55 44.87 7.34
CA THR A 606 8.91 45.10 7.85
C THR A 606 9.87 45.26 6.68
N GLN A 607 10.93 46.04 6.86
CA GLN A 607 12.04 45.98 5.89
C GLN A 607 12.51 44.52 5.86
N GLY A 608 12.69 43.96 4.67
CA GLY A 608 13.52 42.76 4.57
C GLY A 608 14.92 43.07 5.11
N PRO A 609 15.69 42.06 5.53
CA PRO A 609 17.12 42.28 5.66
C PRO A 609 17.64 42.90 4.34
N PRO A 610 18.68 43.75 4.38
CA PRO A 610 19.35 44.15 3.16
C PRO A 610 19.68 42.89 2.36
N ALA A 611 19.40 42.90 1.05
CA ALA A 611 19.82 41.81 0.18
C ALA A 611 21.32 41.55 0.42
N PRO A 612 21.74 40.28 0.57
CA PRO A 612 23.09 39.99 0.99
C PRO A 612 24.08 40.56 -0.02
N GLU A 613 25.23 41.08 0.45
CA GLU A 613 26.05 42.07 -0.27
C GLU A 613 26.73 41.57 -1.58
N CYS A 614 26.52 40.31 -1.98
CA CYS A 614 27.09 39.76 -3.21
C CYS A 614 26.15 39.95 -4.43
N ALA A 615 26.76 40.09 -5.61
CA ALA A 615 26.04 40.41 -6.85
C ALA A 615 25.22 39.24 -7.43
N ASP A 616 25.62 37.98 -7.18
CA ASP A 616 24.92 36.77 -7.64
C ASP A 616 24.96 35.68 -6.55
N PRO A 617 23.96 35.64 -5.64
CA PRO A 617 23.86 34.61 -4.61
C PRO A 617 23.26 33.29 -5.13
N LEU A 618 23.75 32.16 -4.61
CA LEU A 618 23.04 30.87 -4.68
C LEU A 618 21.63 31.09 -4.13
N THR A 619 20.62 30.87 -4.97
CA THR A 619 19.23 31.20 -4.64
C THR A 619 18.36 29.95 -4.72
N MET A 620 17.74 29.59 -3.59
CA MET A 620 16.94 28.39 -3.41
C MET A 620 15.54 28.74 -2.91
N THR A 621 14.53 28.00 -3.36
CA THR A 621 13.15 28.08 -2.87
C THR A 621 12.85 26.87 -2.02
N MET A 622 12.64 27.10 -0.73
CA MET A 622 12.24 26.09 0.25
C MET A 622 10.73 26.19 0.49
N ASP A 623 10.00 25.10 0.33
CA ASP A 623 8.58 24.98 0.60
C ASP A 623 8.34 24.03 1.76
N THR A 624 8.26 24.58 2.97
CA THR A 624 8.05 23.81 4.21
C THR A 624 6.61 23.29 4.36
N THR A 625 5.75 23.52 3.36
CA THR A 625 4.38 22.98 3.28
C THR A 625 4.23 21.81 2.31
N ALA A 626 5.28 21.48 1.56
CA ALA A 626 5.28 20.41 0.57
C ALA A 626 5.14 19.00 1.21
N PRO A 627 4.66 17.98 0.47
CA PRO A 627 4.54 16.62 0.99
C PRO A 627 5.88 16.08 1.51
N GLY A 628 5.91 15.70 2.79
CA GLY A 628 7.11 15.20 3.48
C GLY A 628 8.07 16.29 3.98
N ALA A 629 7.83 17.56 3.65
CA ALA A 629 8.61 18.68 4.16
C ALA A 629 8.41 18.91 5.67
N THR A 630 9.36 19.61 6.28
CA THR A 630 9.24 20.09 7.66
C THR A 630 9.60 21.58 7.74
N THR A 631 9.27 22.23 8.86
CA THR A 631 9.71 23.61 9.14
C THR A 631 11.23 23.74 9.33
N THR A 632 11.94 22.62 9.48
CA THR A 632 13.41 22.58 9.46
C THR A 632 13.88 22.26 8.05
N VAL A 633 14.77 23.08 7.53
CA VAL A 633 15.49 22.88 6.26
C VAL A 633 16.99 22.73 6.54
N SER A 634 17.72 22.07 5.65
CA SER A 634 19.19 22.04 5.70
C SER A 634 19.82 22.51 4.39
N ILE A 635 21.00 23.10 4.51
CA ILE A 635 21.92 23.42 3.40
C ILE A 635 23.31 22.97 3.86
N GLU A 636 24.04 22.25 3.01
CA GLU A 636 25.37 21.75 3.35
C GLU A 636 26.42 22.34 2.41
N LEU A 637 27.44 22.99 2.98
CA LEU A 637 28.44 23.80 2.26
C LEU A 637 29.83 23.56 2.85
N HIS A 638 30.80 23.16 2.02
CA HIS A 638 32.17 22.88 2.46
C HIS A 638 33.23 23.71 1.72
N GLY A 639 34.41 23.85 2.34
CA GLY A 639 35.58 24.59 1.84
C GLY A 639 35.41 26.12 1.80
N GLY A 640 34.29 26.63 2.32
CA GLY A 640 33.85 28.00 2.09
C GLY A 640 34.48 29.09 2.97
N GLN A 641 34.45 30.32 2.49
CA GLN A 641 34.89 31.53 3.21
C GLN A 641 33.84 32.65 3.11
N GLY A 642 33.66 33.40 4.19
CA GLY A 642 32.73 34.54 4.22
C GLY A 642 31.26 34.18 3.97
N ILE A 643 30.84 32.96 4.31
CA ILE A 643 29.48 32.47 4.07
C ILE A 643 28.46 33.30 4.86
N SER A 644 27.49 33.88 4.16
CA SER A 644 26.32 34.53 4.75
C SER A 644 25.05 34.02 4.10
N VAL A 645 24.10 33.58 4.92
CA VAL A 645 22.82 33.00 4.48
C VAL A 645 21.67 33.91 4.93
N ASP A 646 20.97 34.49 3.96
CA ASP A 646 19.63 35.07 4.16
C ASP A 646 18.61 33.94 4.03
N TRP A 647 18.02 33.52 5.15
CA TRP A 647 17.02 32.45 5.19
C TRP A 647 15.62 32.91 4.73
N GLY A 648 15.42 34.20 4.40
CA GLY A 648 14.17 34.73 3.84
C GLY A 648 12.99 34.81 4.82
N GLY A 649 13.18 34.47 6.09
CA GLY A 649 12.14 34.47 7.13
C GLY A 649 12.71 34.43 8.55
N ALA A 650 11.83 34.50 9.55
CA ALA A 650 12.22 34.34 10.95
C ALA A 650 12.28 32.85 11.35
N GLY A 651 13.24 32.52 12.22
CA GLY A 651 13.53 31.16 12.64
C GLY A 651 14.84 31.07 13.43
N THR A 652 15.23 29.85 13.79
CA THR A 652 16.42 29.57 14.60
C THR A 652 17.45 28.75 13.79
N PRO A 653 18.67 29.27 13.59
CA PRO A 653 19.76 28.52 12.95
C PRO A 653 20.43 27.55 13.93
N THR A 654 20.87 26.40 13.42
CA THR A 654 21.75 25.45 14.11
C THR A 654 22.75 24.86 13.11
N PRO A 655 24.08 25.06 13.27
CA PRO A 655 24.74 25.79 14.36
C PRO A 655 24.38 27.29 14.39
N SER A 656 24.62 27.93 15.53
CA SER A 656 24.45 29.38 15.67
C SER A 656 25.57 30.14 14.97
N GLY A 657 25.22 31.03 14.03
CA GLY A 657 26.16 31.98 13.42
C GLY A 657 26.14 33.36 14.07
N THR A 658 26.81 34.32 13.45
CA THR A 658 26.81 35.74 13.85
C THR A 658 25.78 36.53 13.04
N GLY A 659 25.22 37.59 13.62
CA GLY A 659 24.11 38.36 13.03
C GLY A 659 22.75 38.05 13.67
N SER A 660 21.67 38.37 12.96
CA SER A 660 20.29 38.20 13.43
C SER A 660 19.38 37.87 12.27
N ALA A 661 18.48 36.89 12.46
CA ALA A 661 17.56 36.41 11.44
C ALA A 661 16.81 37.57 10.73
N PRO A 662 16.62 37.51 9.40
CA PRO A 662 16.84 36.34 8.55
C PRO A 662 18.30 36.06 8.12
N THR A 663 19.21 37.03 8.25
CA THR A 663 20.58 36.91 7.73
C THR A 663 21.57 36.48 8.80
N ILE A 664 22.24 35.35 8.58
CA ILE A 664 23.20 34.75 9.50
C ILE A 664 24.52 34.52 8.76
N SER A 665 25.62 35.03 9.32
CA SER A 665 26.97 34.81 8.82
C SER A 665 27.67 33.70 9.59
N TYR A 666 28.33 32.80 8.88
CA TYR A 666 28.97 31.61 9.42
C TYR A 666 30.50 31.71 9.31
N GLY A 667 31.19 30.84 10.06
CA GLY A 667 32.63 30.70 9.97
C GLY A 667 33.08 30.09 8.63
N PRO A 668 34.40 29.95 8.44
CA PRO A 668 34.91 29.14 7.34
C PRO A 668 34.43 27.68 7.49
N ASP A 669 34.22 27.01 6.36
CA ASP A 669 33.81 25.61 6.28
C ASP A 669 32.61 25.25 7.19
N PRO A 670 31.42 25.85 6.95
CA PRO A 670 30.28 25.75 7.86
C PRO A 670 29.66 24.35 7.95
N GLY A 671 29.94 23.48 6.98
CA GLY A 671 29.37 22.13 6.89
C GLY A 671 27.86 22.15 6.77
N GLN A 672 27.19 21.35 7.59
CA GLN A 672 25.73 21.22 7.58
C GLN A 672 25.05 22.32 8.41
N LEU A 673 24.32 23.19 7.72
CA LEU A 673 23.52 24.26 8.29
C LEU A 673 22.05 23.85 8.31
N HIS A 674 21.42 23.82 9.49
CA HIS A 674 19.98 23.69 9.62
C HIS A 674 19.33 25.02 10.01
N TYR A 675 18.10 25.23 9.55
CA TYR A 675 17.29 26.37 9.93
C TYR A 675 15.84 25.95 10.18
N ARG A 676 15.33 26.26 11.39
CA ARG A 676 13.94 25.98 11.77
C ARG A 676 13.11 27.26 11.71
N TYR A 677 12.24 27.37 10.72
CA TYR A 677 11.33 28.49 10.55
C TYR A 677 10.29 28.56 11.68
N SER A 678 9.92 29.78 12.08
CA SER A 678 8.90 30.02 13.12
C SER A 678 7.47 29.69 12.69
N ALA A 679 7.23 29.50 11.38
CA ALA A 679 5.96 29.09 10.80
C ALA A 679 6.22 28.22 9.55
N PRO A 680 5.24 27.42 9.09
CA PRO A 680 5.27 26.84 7.76
C PRO A 680 5.03 27.90 6.67
N GLY A 681 5.64 27.71 5.51
CA GLY A 681 5.54 28.60 4.36
C GLY A 681 6.57 28.31 3.27
N THR A 682 6.52 29.12 2.21
CA THR A 682 7.54 29.15 1.15
C THR A 682 8.54 30.27 1.41
N TYR A 683 9.83 29.96 1.40
CA TYR A 683 10.93 30.85 1.71
C TYR A 683 11.95 30.85 0.57
N VAL A 684 12.52 32.02 0.27
CA VAL A 684 13.64 32.14 -0.66
C VAL A 684 14.91 32.31 0.16
N VAL A 685 15.77 31.31 0.13
CA VAL A 685 17.07 31.31 0.80
C VAL A 685 18.13 31.78 -0.19
N ARG A 686 19.02 32.67 0.26
CA ARG A 686 20.14 33.21 -0.53
C ARG A 686 21.45 32.99 0.22
N VAL A 687 22.47 32.48 -0.46
CA VAL A 687 23.82 32.31 0.08
C VAL A 687 24.81 33.16 -0.70
N CYS A 688 25.60 33.96 0.04
CA CYS A 688 26.77 34.68 -0.45
C CYS A 688 28.04 34.16 0.23
N GLY A 689 29.20 34.43 -0.38
CA GLY A 689 30.52 33.97 0.07
C GLY A 689 31.18 33.12 -1.02
N THR A 690 32.14 32.28 -0.67
CA THR A 690 32.65 31.21 -1.54
C THR A 690 32.41 29.85 -0.90
N ALA A 691 32.23 28.80 -1.69
CA ALA A 691 32.15 27.41 -1.28
C ALA A 691 32.70 26.49 -2.38
N ASP A 692 33.44 25.45 -2.00
CA ASP A 692 33.95 24.46 -2.94
C ASP A 692 32.93 23.34 -3.23
N HIS A 693 31.99 23.11 -2.30
CA HIS A 693 31.03 22.01 -2.35
C HIS A 693 29.64 22.49 -1.92
N LEU A 694 28.59 22.09 -2.65
CA LEU A 694 27.19 22.19 -2.23
C LEU A 694 26.58 20.79 -2.18
N GLY A 695 26.19 20.34 -0.98
CA GLY A 695 25.63 18.99 -0.77
C GLY A 695 26.37 18.15 0.27
N SER A 696 26.00 16.88 0.34
CA SER A 696 26.46 15.93 1.36
C SER A 696 27.86 15.37 1.07
N VAL A 697 28.73 15.36 2.08
CA VAL A 697 30.02 14.63 2.04
C VAL A 697 29.99 13.30 2.81
N ASN A 698 29.31 13.26 3.96
CA ASN A 698 29.38 12.15 4.92
C ASN A 698 28.00 11.65 5.40
N THR A 699 26.98 12.49 5.43
CA THR A 699 25.68 12.19 6.07
C THR A 699 24.51 12.69 5.22
N TRP A 700 23.63 11.76 4.84
CA TRP A 700 22.59 11.97 3.84
C TRP A 700 21.47 12.87 4.36
N ALA A 701 21.48 14.14 3.96
CA ALA A 701 20.58 15.18 4.44
C ALA A 701 19.35 15.36 3.53
N TYR A 702 18.40 14.43 3.58
CA TYR A 702 17.20 14.45 2.72
C TYR A 702 16.45 15.81 2.81
N GLN A 703 16.28 16.51 1.68
CA GLN A 703 15.64 17.84 1.60
C GLN A 703 14.26 17.85 0.92
N PRO A 704 13.22 17.20 1.46
CA PRO A 704 11.87 17.24 0.87
C PRO A 704 11.26 18.65 0.81
N SER A 705 11.77 19.59 1.60
CA SER A 705 11.41 21.01 1.55
C SER A 705 12.01 21.75 0.35
N LEU A 706 13.05 21.26 -0.32
CA LEU A 706 13.65 21.97 -1.47
C LEU A 706 12.76 21.82 -2.71
N ARG A 707 12.29 22.95 -3.23
CA ARG A 707 11.34 23.01 -4.36
C ARG A 707 11.97 23.50 -5.66
N ALA A 708 12.93 24.42 -5.57
CA ALA A 708 13.67 24.92 -6.73
C ALA A 708 15.02 25.52 -6.34
N VAL A 709 15.99 25.50 -7.25
CA VAL A 709 17.21 26.31 -7.24
C VAL A 709 17.18 27.19 -8.49
N THR A 710 17.34 28.51 -8.35
CA THR A 710 17.16 29.47 -9.45
C THR A 710 18.45 30.15 -9.90
N SER A 711 19.46 30.21 -9.05
CA SER A 711 20.85 30.53 -9.39
C SER A 711 21.77 29.67 -8.54
N PHE A 712 22.89 29.20 -9.09
CA PHE A 712 23.98 28.60 -8.30
C PHE A 712 24.87 29.66 -7.62
N GLY A 713 24.76 30.93 -8.06
CA GLY A 713 25.59 32.03 -7.61
C GLY A 713 27.06 31.93 -8.01
N ASP A 714 27.82 32.97 -7.71
CA ASP A 714 29.28 33.01 -7.90
C ASP A 714 30.02 32.46 -6.66
N LEU A 715 29.61 31.27 -6.20
CA LEU A 715 30.21 30.61 -5.03
C LEU A 715 31.57 29.95 -5.32
N GLY A 716 31.88 29.66 -6.60
CA GLY A 716 33.11 28.93 -6.99
C GLY A 716 33.02 27.40 -6.87
N LEU A 717 31.81 26.83 -6.86
CA LEU A 717 31.54 25.40 -6.64
C LEU A 717 32.35 24.48 -7.56
N LYS A 718 33.01 23.49 -6.96
CA LYS A 718 33.75 22.39 -7.62
C LYS A 718 32.99 21.06 -7.58
N SER A 719 32.12 20.86 -6.58
CA SER A 719 31.27 19.69 -6.47
C SER A 719 29.82 20.07 -6.15
N LEU A 720 28.89 19.35 -6.79
CA LEU A 720 27.46 19.32 -6.44
C LEU A 720 27.09 17.97 -5.79
N ARG A 721 28.07 17.23 -5.26
CA ARG A 721 27.85 15.89 -4.74
C ARG A 721 26.82 15.89 -3.63
N GLY A 722 25.77 15.10 -3.84
CA GLY A 722 24.63 15.01 -2.94
C GLY A 722 23.86 16.32 -2.73
N ALA A 723 23.94 17.30 -3.64
CA ALA A 723 23.32 18.63 -3.49
C ALA A 723 21.82 18.60 -3.20
N PHE A 724 21.08 17.70 -3.86
CA PHE A 724 19.62 17.63 -3.83
C PHE A 724 19.11 16.25 -3.38
N VAL A 725 19.91 15.54 -2.57
CA VAL A 725 19.53 14.25 -1.96
C VAL A 725 18.17 14.37 -1.26
N GLY A 726 17.25 13.48 -1.60
CA GLY A 726 15.91 13.44 -1.01
C GLY A 726 15.01 14.62 -1.35
N ALA A 727 15.38 15.45 -2.34
CA ALA A 727 14.59 16.60 -2.79
C ALA A 727 13.39 16.16 -3.63
N THR A 728 12.50 15.38 -3.01
CA THR A 728 11.33 14.73 -3.62
C THR A 728 10.32 15.68 -4.24
N ASN A 729 10.37 16.98 -3.90
CA ASN A 729 9.52 18.04 -4.46
C ASN A 729 10.30 19.02 -5.37
N LEU A 730 11.56 18.73 -5.73
CA LEU A 730 12.38 19.56 -6.61
C LEU A 730 11.79 19.58 -8.02
N THR A 731 11.57 20.79 -8.55
CA THR A 731 10.98 21.00 -9.89
C THR A 731 11.85 21.84 -10.81
N ALA A 732 12.82 22.57 -10.26
CA ALA A 732 13.73 23.41 -11.05
C ALA A 732 15.13 23.52 -10.43
N VAL A 733 16.15 23.60 -11.27
CA VAL A 733 17.55 23.95 -11.03
C VAL A 733 18.01 24.93 -12.13
N PRO A 734 19.14 25.63 -11.97
CA PRO A 734 19.64 26.55 -12.99
C PRO A 734 19.90 25.84 -14.32
N GLY A 735 19.56 26.49 -15.43
CA GLY A 735 19.72 25.92 -16.78
C GLY A 735 21.17 25.81 -17.26
N GLN A 736 22.14 26.24 -16.47
CA GLN A 736 23.59 26.18 -16.73
C GLN A 736 24.29 25.62 -15.49
N LEU A 737 25.26 24.75 -15.70
CA LEU A 737 26.14 24.22 -14.65
C LEU A 737 27.31 25.22 -14.42
N PRO A 738 27.77 25.45 -13.17
CA PRO A 738 28.97 26.25 -12.94
C PRO A 738 30.19 25.57 -13.58
N PRO A 739 31.01 26.28 -14.37
CA PRO A 739 32.05 25.67 -15.21
C PRO A 739 33.19 25.04 -14.41
N THR A 740 33.28 25.32 -13.11
CA THR A 740 34.27 24.75 -12.18
C THR A 740 33.87 23.39 -11.61
N VAL A 741 32.64 22.92 -11.84
CA VAL A 741 32.15 21.65 -11.28
C VAL A 741 32.78 20.45 -12.00
N THR A 742 33.40 19.56 -11.23
CA THR A 742 34.01 18.30 -11.69
C THR A 742 33.27 17.07 -11.18
N ASP A 743 32.42 17.21 -10.15
CA ASP A 743 31.76 16.11 -9.45
C ASP A 743 30.26 16.39 -9.32
N LEU A 744 29.46 15.46 -9.86
CA LEU A 744 27.99 15.48 -9.85
C LEU A 744 27.40 14.29 -9.07
N SER A 745 28.21 13.51 -8.35
CA SER A 745 27.77 12.24 -7.76
C SER A 745 26.57 12.39 -6.80
N ASP A 746 25.59 11.50 -6.90
CA ASP A 746 24.33 11.51 -6.12
C ASP A 746 23.53 12.85 -6.12
N ALA A 747 23.82 13.80 -7.03
CA ALA A 747 23.30 15.16 -6.89
C ALA A 747 21.76 15.27 -6.94
N PHE A 748 21.07 14.40 -7.70
CA PHE A 748 19.59 14.28 -7.72
C PHE A 748 19.09 12.98 -7.08
N TYR A 749 19.85 12.38 -6.16
CA TYR A 749 19.45 11.15 -5.49
C TYR A 749 18.07 11.30 -4.81
N ASP A 750 17.16 10.37 -5.09
CA ASP A 750 15.77 10.34 -4.62
C ASP A 750 14.95 11.63 -4.91
N ALA A 751 15.36 12.43 -5.90
CA ALA A 751 14.62 13.60 -6.38
C ALA A 751 13.41 13.18 -7.25
N ARG A 752 12.48 12.41 -6.67
CA ARG A 752 11.43 11.66 -7.37
C ARG A 752 10.55 12.45 -8.34
N ALA A 753 10.31 13.73 -8.10
CA ALA A 753 9.51 14.60 -8.97
C ALA A 753 10.32 15.37 -10.02
N PHE A 754 11.65 15.31 -9.96
CA PHE A 754 12.52 16.11 -10.82
C PHE A 754 12.52 15.58 -12.27
N ASN A 755 12.24 16.47 -13.22
CA ASN A 755 12.15 16.13 -14.64
C ASN A 755 12.41 17.36 -15.54
N GLN A 756 13.31 18.26 -15.14
CA GLN A 756 13.66 19.45 -15.93
C GLN A 756 14.70 19.11 -17.02
N PRO A 757 14.60 19.68 -18.24
CA PRO A 757 15.66 19.58 -19.25
C PRO A 757 17.02 20.08 -18.74
N LEU A 758 18.04 19.21 -18.78
CA LEU A 758 19.43 19.52 -18.40
C LEU A 758 20.44 19.47 -19.56
N GLY A 759 19.98 19.21 -20.79
CA GLY A 759 20.86 19.08 -21.97
C GLY A 759 21.64 20.35 -22.38
N ALA A 760 21.44 21.48 -21.69
CA ALA A 760 22.20 22.72 -21.86
C ALA A 760 23.34 22.91 -20.82
N TRP A 761 23.50 21.98 -19.87
CA TRP A 761 24.65 21.97 -18.96
C TRP A 761 25.93 21.61 -19.71
N ASP A 762 27.00 22.40 -19.52
CA ASP A 762 28.34 22.05 -19.97
C ASP A 762 28.98 21.11 -18.95
N THR A 763 29.10 19.83 -19.33
CA THR A 763 29.68 18.78 -18.50
C THR A 763 31.15 18.50 -18.82
N ALA A 764 31.81 19.31 -19.66
CA ALA A 764 33.15 19.01 -20.17
C ALA A 764 34.23 18.83 -19.08
N ASN A 765 34.05 19.40 -17.89
CA ASN A 765 34.96 19.27 -16.75
C ASN A 765 34.55 18.16 -15.75
N VAL A 766 33.40 17.51 -15.94
CA VAL A 766 32.88 16.49 -15.02
C VAL A 766 33.64 15.18 -15.20
N THR A 767 34.11 14.62 -14.09
CA THR A 767 34.80 13.33 -14.00
C THR A 767 33.96 12.25 -13.31
N ASP A 768 33.02 12.65 -12.45
CA ASP A 768 32.18 11.74 -11.65
C ASP A 768 30.69 12.05 -11.86
N MET A 769 29.92 11.03 -12.26
CA MET A 769 28.46 11.06 -12.41
C MET A 769 27.77 9.92 -11.64
N GLY A 770 28.48 9.24 -10.72
CA GLY A 770 27.97 8.10 -9.97
C GLY A 770 26.69 8.44 -9.20
N GLY A 771 25.62 7.66 -9.36
CA GLY A 771 24.35 7.87 -8.66
C GLY A 771 23.57 9.14 -9.02
N LEU A 772 23.99 9.95 -10.02
CA LEU A 772 23.46 11.29 -10.29
C LEU A 772 21.91 11.38 -10.28
N PHE A 773 21.22 10.46 -10.94
CA PHE A 773 19.74 10.40 -11.01
C PHE A 773 19.16 9.18 -10.26
N ARG A 774 19.90 8.59 -9.33
CA ARG A 774 19.46 7.41 -8.57
C ARG A 774 18.18 7.68 -7.79
N GLY A 775 17.11 6.95 -8.05
CA GLY A 775 15.80 7.15 -7.44
C GLY A 775 15.00 8.34 -7.98
N ALA A 776 15.49 9.07 -8.99
CA ALA A 776 14.76 10.14 -9.68
C ALA A 776 13.69 9.56 -10.62
N ALA A 777 12.70 8.87 -10.06
CA ALA A 777 11.78 7.99 -10.77
C ALA A 777 10.99 8.64 -11.92
N ALA A 778 10.74 9.96 -11.88
CA ALA A 778 10.07 10.70 -12.96
C ALA A 778 11.00 11.29 -14.02
N PHE A 779 12.33 11.20 -13.84
CA PHE A 779 13.29 11.84 -14.74
C PHE A 779 13.37 11.13 -16.10
N ASN A 780 13.12 11.88 -17.17
CA ASN A 780 13.14 11.36 -18.55
C ASN A 780 13.46 12.48 -19.56
N GLN A 781 14.61 13.14 -19.38
CA GLN A 781 15.02 14.31 -20.19
C GLN A 781 16.26 14.03 -21.04
N PRO A 782 16.37 14.60 -22.25
CA PRO A 782 17.45 14.30 -23.18
C PRO A 782 18.80 14.81 -22.67
N LEU A 783 19.79 13.91 -22.59
CA LEU A 783 21.16 14.16 -22.14
C LEU A 783 22.23 13.92 -23.21
N GLY A 784 21.85 13.54 -24.43
CA GLY A 784 22.80 13.19 -25.50
C GLY A 784 23.69 14.34 -26.02
N ALA A 785 23.50 15.57 -25.53
CA ALA A 785 24.36 16.72 -25.83
C ALA A 785 25.51 16.92 -24.82
N TRP A 786 25.52 16.16 -23.72
CA TRP A 786 26.56 16.23 -22.69
C TRP A 786 27.91 15.70 -23.21
N ASN A 787 28.99 16.38 -22.83
CA ASN A 787 30.35 15.92 -23.04
C ASN A 787 30.79 15.05 -21.86
N THR A 788 30.89 13.74 -22.08
CA THR A 788 31.29 12.75 -21.06
C THR A 788 32.75 12.31 -21.17
N ALA A 789 33.56 12.94 -22.04
CA ALA A 789 34.89 12.43 -22.39
C ALA A 789 35.88 12.35 -21.22
N ASN A 790 35.65 13.10 -20.13
CA ASN A 790 36.46 13.08 -18.91
C ASN A 790 35.86 12.22 -17.78
N VAL A 791 34.67 11.64 -17.97
CA VAL A 791 33.98 10.86 -16.94
C VAL A 791 34.63 9.49 -16.79
N THR A 792 34.91 9.10 -15.54
CA THR A 792 35.48 7.81 -15.16
C THR A 792 34.50 6.92 -14.40
N ASP A 793 33.50 7.52 -13.72
CA ASP A 793 32.50 6.81 -12.92
C ASP A 793 31.08 7.15 -13.41
N MET A 794 30.30 6.11 -13.74
CA MET A 794 28.87 6.17 -14.07
C MET A 794 28.05 5.16 -13.23
N GLY A 795 28.62 4.61 -12.17
CA GLY A 795 27.99 3.59 -11.31
C GLY A 795 26.66 4.08 -10.75
N GLY A 796 25.59 3.29 -10.93
CA GLY A 796 24.26 3.60 -10.43
C GLY A 796 23.60 4.88 -10.98
N MET A 797 24.13 5.52 -12.03
CA MET A 797 23.72 6.86 -12.51
C MET A 797 22.21 7.01 -12.70
N PHE A 798 21.52 5.99 -13.22
CA PHE A 798 20.07 5.94 -13.43
C PHE A 798 19.37 4.86 -12.59
N TRP A 799 19.99 4.38 -11.50
CA TRP A 799 19.42 3.34 -10.64
C TRP A 799 18.05 3.79 -10.10
N GLY A 800 16.96 3.12 -10.49
CA GLY A 800 15.60 3.43 -10.05
C GLY A 800 14.99 4.65 -10.74
N ALA A 801 15.62 5.21 -11.77
CA ALA A 801 15.05 6.22 -12.66
C ALA A 801 14.02 5.56 -13.61
N ALA A 802 12.95 5.01 -13.04
CA ALA A 802 12.05 4.06 -13.72
C ALA A 802 11.43 4.58 -15.03
N ALA A 803 11.24 5.89 -15.19
CA ALA A 803 10.71 6.52 -16.39
C ALA A 803 11.77 6.86 -17.47
N PHE A 804 13.07 6.73 -17.17
CA PHE A 804 14.14 7.19 -18.05
C PHE A 804 14.27 6.33 -19.31
N ASN A 805 14.14 6.95 -20.49
CA ASN A 805 14.26 6.28 -21.78
C ASN A 805 14.72 7.25 -22.88
N GLN A 806 15.90 7.88 -22.70
CA GLN A 806 16.45 8.90 -23.60
C GLN A 806 17.76 8.44 -24.25
N PRO A 807 18.03 8.80 -25.51
CA PRO A 807 19.19 8.28 -26.26
C PRO A 807 20.52 8.79 -25.70
N LEU A 808 21.46 7.87 -25.47
CA LEU A 808 22.79 8.12 -24.90
C LEU A 808 23.96 7.73 -25.83
N GLY A 809 23.69 7.21 -27.03
CA GLY A 809 24.72 6.74 -27.97
C GLY A 809 25.69 7.81 -28.52
N ALA A 810 25.51 9.08 -28.18
CA ALA A 810 26.45 10.16 -28.51
C ALA A 810 27.54 10.39 -27.43
N TRP A 811 27.42 9.73 -26.28
CA TRP A 811 28.39 9.84 -25.19
C TRP A 811 29.71 9.14 -25.53
N ASN A 812 30.82 9.73 -25.06
CA ASN A 812 32.14 9.11 -25.08
C ASN A 812 32.41 8.46 -23.74
N THR A 813 32.43 7.13 -23.70
CA THR A 813 32.65 6.33 -22.47
C THR A 813 34.06 5.78 -22.34
N ALA A 814 35.00 6.18 -23.21
CA ALA A 814 36.31 5.52 -23.32
C ALA A 814 37.19 5.59 -22.05
N ASN A 815 36.90 6.52 -21.13
CA ASN A 815 37.59 6.66 -19.84
C ASN A 815 36.82 6.05 -18.66
N VAL A 816 35.62 5.52 -18.87
CA VAL A 816 34.77 4.94 -17.81
C VAL A 816 35.34 3.58 -17.37
N THR A 817 35.49 3.41 -16.05
CA THR A 817 35.96 2.16 -15.43
C THR A 817 34.87 1.45 -14.62
N ASP A 818 33.92 2.21 -14.07
CA ASP A 818 32.78 1.69 -13.30
C ASP A 818 31.45 2.05 -13.98
N MET A 819 30.62 1.04 -14.21
CA MET A 819 29.23 1.16 -14.69
C MET A 819 28.25 0.37 -13.80
N GLY A 820 28.68 -0.16 -12.66
CA GLY A 820 27.90 -1.06 -11.80
C GLY A 820 26.52 -0.49 -11.47
N GLY A 821 25.46 -1.23 -11.79
CA GLY A 821 24.07 -0.83 -11.54
C GLY A 821 23.58 0.41 -12.32
N MET A 822 24.28 0.86 -13.38
CA MET A 822 23.98 2.13 -14.07
C MET A 822 22.51 2.32 -14.45
N PHE A 823 21.81 1.28 -14.94
CA PHE A 823 20.39 1.29 -15.28
C PHE A 823 19.54 0.35 -14.40
N TRP A 824 20.01 -0.02 -13.20
CA TRP A 824 19.30 -0.89 -12.27
C TRP A 824 17.89 -0.35 -11.98
N GLY A 825 16.81 -1.04 -12.33
CA GLY A 825 15.44 -0.60 -12.10
C GLY A 825 14.99 0.58 -12.98
N ALA A 826 15.76 0.95 -14.02
CA ALA A 826 15.33 1.88 -15.07
C ALA A 826 14.34 1.16 -16.02
N ALA A 827 13.18 0.77 -15.49
CA ALA A 827 12.29 -0.22 -16.11
C ALA A 827 11.81 0.14 -17.54
N ALA A 828 11.74 1.43 -17.88
CA ALA A 828 11.36 1.90 -19.21
C ALA A 828 12.53 2.03 -20.21
N PHE A 829 13.79 1.88 -19.77
CA PHE A 829 14.97 2.14 -20.59
C PHE A 829 15.14 1.10 -21.70
N ASN A 830 15.19 1.55 -22.96
CA ASN A 830 15.37 0.70 -24.13
C ASN A 830 15.99 1.49 -25.30
N GLN A 831 17.18 2.05 -25.09
CA GLN A 831 17.90 2.87 -26.07
C GLN A 831 19.22 2.23 -26.49
N PRO A 832 19.64 2.39 -27.76
CA PRO A 832 20.87 1.77 -28.28
C PRO A 832 22.13 2.33 -27.59
N LEU A 833 23.06 1.42 -27.29
CA LEU A 833 24.35 1.67 -26.62
C LEU A 833 25.53 1.01 -27.36
N ASP A 834 25.33 0.60 -28.61
CA ASP A 834 26.30 -0.11 -29.46
C ASP A 834 27.52 0.75 -29.86
N THR A 835 27.42 2.07 -29.69
CA THR A 835 28.49 3.04 -29.95
C THR A 835 29.45 3.23 -28.77
N TRP A 836 29.13 2.70 -27.59
CA TRP A 836 29.94 2.90 -26.39
C TRP A 836 31.24 2.09 -26.43
N ASN A 837 32.32 2.71 -25.94
CA ASN A 837 33.59 2.03 -25.72
C ASN A 837 33.67 1.60 -24.25
N THR A 838 33.59 0.28 -24.01
CA THR A 838 33.64 -0.32 -22.67
C THR A 838 35.01 -0.93 -22.33
N ALA A 839 36.05 -0.71 -23.15
CA ALA A 839 37.32 -1.43 -23.02
C ALA A 839 38.06 -1.25 -21.67
N ASN A 840 37.76 -0.18 -20.93
CA ASN A 840 38.32 0.10 -19.61
C ASN A 840 37.40 -0.28 -18.44
N VAL A 841 36.18 -0.77 -18.70
CA VAL A 841 35.21 -1.15 -17.67
C VAL A 841 35.60 -2.48 -17.04
N THR A 842 35.67 -2.53 -15.71
CA THR A 842 36.01 -3.74 -14.94
C THR A 842 34.83 -4.34 -14.18
N ASP A 843 33.83 -3.50 -13.82
CA ASP A 843 32.62 -3.91 -13.11
C ASP A 843 31.38 -3.69 -14.01
N MET A 844 30.65 -4.77 -14.29
CA MET A 844 29.38 -4.74 -15.03
C MET A 844 28.21 -5.33 -14.21
N ARG A 845 28.35 -5.42 -12.88
CA ARG A 845 27.29 -5.95 -12.01
C ARG A 845 25.99 -5.18 -12.18
N GLY A 846 24.91 -5.91 -12.41
CA GLY A 846 23.56 -5.36 -12.40
C GLY A 846 23.29 -4.17 -13.34
N ILE A 847 24.10 -3.92 -14.39
CA ILE A 847 23.93 -2.74 -15.27
C ILE A 847 22.48 -2.59 -15.72
N PHE A 848 21.83 -3.68 -16.14
CA PHE A 848 20.45 -3.72 -16.62
C PHE A 848 19.51 -4.51 -15.69
N TYR A 849 19.86 -4.68 -14.41
CA TYR A 849 19.01 -5.39 -13.46
C TYR A 849 17.65 -4.69 -13.34
N GLU A 850 16.52 -5.40 -13.41
CA GLU A 850 15.16 -4.82 -13.47
C GLU A 850 14.92 -3.77 -14.59
N ALA A 851 15.80 -3.66 -15.60
CA ALA A 851 15.55 -2.86 -16.81
C ALA A 851 14.61 -3.62 -17.76
N ARG A 852 13.38 -3.88 -17.30
CA ARG A 852 12.41 -4.82 -17.90
C ARG A 852 12.17 -4.64 -19.41
N ALA A 853 12.19 -3.40 -19.89
CA ALA A 853 11.98 -3.08 -21.31
C ALA A 853 13.24 -3.17 -22.19
N PHE A 854 14.43 -3.34 -21.61
CA PHE A 854 15.69 -3.26 -22.33
C PHE A 854 15.90 -4.46 -23.26
N ASN A 855 16.09 -4.21 -24.56
CA ASN A 855 16.33 -5.24 -25.56
C ASN A 855 17.11 -4.65 -26.76
N GLN A 856 18.29 -4.10 -26.51
CA GLN A 856 19.16 -3.45 -27.52
C GLN A 856 20.48 -4.20 -27.69
N PRO A 857 21.07 -4.21 -28.90
CA PRO A 857 22.30 -4.93 -29.18
C PRO A 857 23.48 -4.40 -28.35
N LEU A 858 24.34 -5.32 -27.92
CA LEU A 858 25.55 -5.09 -27.11
C LEU A 858 26.76 -5.89 -27.63
N ASP A 859 26.67 -6.44 -28.83
CA ASP A 859 27.69 -7.31 -29.45
C ASP A 859 29.00 -6.57 -29.78
N THR A 860 28.97 -5.23 -29.79
CA THR A 860 30.13 -4.35 -29.97
C THR A 860 30.92 -4.08 -28.68
N TRP A 861 30.36 -4.41 -27.51
CA TRP A 861 31.00 -4.12 -26.23
C TRP A 861 32.25 -4.99 -26.02
N ASN A 862 33.33 -4.36 -25.57
CA ASN A 862 34.54 -5.06 -25.16
C ASN A 862 34.47 -5.37 -23.67
N THR A 863 34.35 -6.66 -23.32
CA THR A 863 34.27 -7.17 -21.95
C THR A 863 35.59 -7.75 -21.43
N ALA A 864 36.70 -7.63 -22.16
CA ALA A 864 37.92 -8.38 -21.85
C ALA A 864 38.55 -8.06 -20.48
N ASN A 865 38.25 -6.91 -19.88
CA ASN A 865 38.72 -6.50 -18.56
C ASN A 865 37.68 -6.69 -17.44
N VAL A 866 36.49 -7.20 -17.76
CA VAL A 866 35.40 -7.40 -16.79
C VAL A 866 35.67 -8.64 -15.94
N THR A 867 35.56 -8.48 -14.62
CA THR A 867 35.75 -9.59 -13.66
C THR A 867 34.44 -10.05 -13.02
N ASP A 868 33.41 -9.21 -13.00
CA ASP A 868 32.11 -9.50 -12.39
C ASP A 868 30.96 -9.10 -13.32
N MET A 869 30.08 -10.07 -13.62
CA MET A 869 28.87 -9.91 -14.44
C MET A 869 27.59 -10.27 -13.66
N SER A 870 27.69 -10.39 -12.33
CA SER A 870 26.59 -10.83 -11.49
C SER A 870 25.36 -9.95 -11.65
N ASN A 871 24.19 -10.59 -11.79
CA ASN A 871 22.89 -9.94 -11.97
C ASN A 871 22.77 -8.99 -13.19
N MET A 872 23.72 -8.96 -14.14
CA MET A 872 23.78 -7.93 -15.19
C MET A 872 22.48 -7.72 -15.98
N PHE A 873 21.74 -8.79 -16.29
CA PHE A 873 20.44 -8.79 -16.96
C PHE A 873 19.33 -9.41 -16.09
N GLY A 874 19.54 -9.55 -14.78
CA GLY A 874 18.53 -10.11 -13.88
C GLY A 874 17.25 -9.26 -13.92
N LEU A 875 16.09 -9.86 -14.13
CA LEU A 875 14.78 -9.21 -14.28
C LEU A 875 14.68 -8.26 -15.49
N ALA A 876 15.60 -8.34 -16.45
CA ALA A 876 15.46 -7.73 -17.78
C ALA A 876 14.54 -8.60 -18.66
N GLU A 877 13.25 -8.66 -18.31
CA GLU A 877 12.25 -9.60 -18.87
C GLU A 877 12.22 -9.66 -20.41
N ALA A 878 12.43 -8.52 -21.10
CA ALA A 878 12.39 -8.43 -22.56
C ALA A 878 13.74 -8.70 -23.27
N PHE A 879 14.85 -8.85 -22.54
CA PHE A 879 16.18 -8.92 -23.12
C PHE A 879 16.42 -10.24 -23.87
N ASN A 880 16.77 -10.16 -25.16
CA ASN A 880 17.03 -11.33 -26.00
C ASN A 880 17.98 -11.00 -27.17
N GLN A 881 19.15 -10.43 -26.87
CA GLN A 881 20.16 -10.00 -27.87
C GLN A 881 21.43 -10.87 -27.81
N PRO A 882 22.13 -11.08 -28.95
CA PRO A 882 23.31 -11.93 -29.02
C PRO A 882 24.46 -11.36 -28.17
N LEU A 883 25.21 -12.26 -27.53
CA LEU A 883 26.35 -11.98 -26.64
C LEU A 883 27.54 -12.93 -26.92
N ASP A 884 27.51 -13.66 -28.03
CA ASP A 884 28.50 -14.67 -28.41
C ASP A 884 29.88 -14.08 -28.78
N THR A 885 29.94 -12.76 -29.03
CA THR A 885 31.16 -11.98 -29.28
C THR A 885 31.94 -11.61 -28.02
N TRP A 886 31.34 -11.73 -26.83
CA TRP A 886 31.93 -11.26 -25.59
C TRP A 886 33.10 -12.13 -25.13
N ASN A 887 34.15 -11.48 -24.60
CA ASN A 887 35.28 -12.16 -23.98
C ASN A 887 35.05 -12.27 -22.47
N THR A 888 34.73 -13.47 -22.00
CA THR A 888 34.48 -13.75 -20.58
C THR A 888 35.69 -14.31 -19.84
N THR A 889 36.88 -14.35 -20.46
CA THR A 889 38.07 -15.06 -19.92
C THR A 889 38.48 -14.62 -18.52
N ASN A 890 38.24 -13.36 -18.15
CA ASN A 890 38.60 -12.81 -16.84
C ASN A 890 37.43 -12.78 -15.83
N VAL A 891 36.24 -13.24 -16.21
CA VAL A 891 35.05 -13.23 -15.35
C VAL A 891 35.14 -14.34 -14.31
N ALA A 892 34.97 -13.96 -13.04
CA ALA A 892 34.97 -14.87 -11.88
C ALA A 892 33.55 -15.19 -11.39
N THR A 893 32.61 -14.27 -11.55
CA THR A 893 31.25 -14.36 -11.01
C THR A 893 30.20 -14.04 -12.07
N MET A 894 29.22 -14.94 -12.22
CA MET A 894 28.07 -14.80 -13.13
C MET A 894 26.73 -15.06 -12.41
N GLY A 895 26.74 -15.03 -11.07
CA GLY A 895 25.57 -15.29 -10.23
C GLY A 895 24.37 -14.41 -10.62
N GLY A 896 23.23 -15.02 -10.89
CA GLY A 896 21.98 -14.35 -11.27
C GLY A 896 22.01 -13.58 -12.60
N MET A 897 23.04 -13.73 -13.45
CA MET A 897 23.25 -12.87 -14.63
C MET A 897 22.01 -12.73 -15.55
N PHE A 898 21.25 -13.80 -15.75
CA PHE A 898 19.99 -13.83 -16.54
C PHE A 898 18.79 -14.26 -15.68
N TYR A 899 18.85 -14.08 -14.35
CA TYR A 899 17.76 -14.46 -13.45
C TYR A 899 16.46 -13.75 -13.83
N ASN A 900 15.42 -14.49 -14.22
CA ASN A 900 14.14 -14.00 -14.71
C ASN A 900 14.25 -13.06 -15.93
N ALA A 901 15.28 -13.22 -16.75
CA ALA A 901 15.32 -12.70 -18.12
C ALA A 901 14.42 -13.57 -19.00
N ALA A 902 13.10 -13.49 -18.80
CA ALA A 902 12.13 -14.47 -19.27
C ALA A 902 12.15 -14.73 -20.80
N ALA A 903 12.49 -13.72 -21.60
CA ALA A 903 12.61 -13.83 -23.06
C ALA A 903 13.99 -14.31 -23.57
N PHE A 904 15.01 -14.38 -22.72
CA PHE A 904 16.39 -14.62 -23.15
C PHE A 904 16.60 -16.06 -23.65
N ASN A 905 17.08 -16.21 -24.89
CA ASN A 905 17.33 -17.52 -25.49
C ASN A 905 18.43 -17.45 -26.59
N GLN A 906 19.54 -16.76 -26.31
CA GLN A 906 20.67 -16.57 -27.25
C GLN A 906 21.86 -17.50 -26.93
N PRO A 907 22.64 -17.92 -27.94
CA PRO A 907 23.76 -18.83 -27.76
C PRO A 907 24.87 -18.21 -26.90
N LEU A 908 25.49 -19.05 -26.06
CA LEU A 908 26.56 -18.70 -25.12
C LEU A 908 27.70 -19.74 -25.13
N ASP A 909 27.72 -20.65 -26.12
CA ASP A 909 28.66 -21.77 -26.21
C ASP A 909 30.11 -21.34 -26.53
N THR A 910 30.29 -20.09 -26.98
CA THR A 910 31.59 -19.45 -27.22
C THR A 910 32.28 -18.93 -25.95
N TRP A 911 31.55 -18.80 -24.84
CA TRP A 911 32.06 -18.20 -23.61
C TRP A 911 33.12 -19.09 -22.93
N ASN A 912 34.20 -18.44 -22.46
CA ASN A 912 35.22 -19.08 -21.64
C ASN A 912 34.87 -18.92 -20.16
N THR A 913 34.41 -19.99 -19.52
CA THR A 913 34.02 -20.01 -18.10
C THR A 913 35.13 -20.51 -17.17
N THR A 914 36.37 -20.69 -17.66
CA THR A 914 37.45 -21.37 -16.89
C THR A 914 37.76 -20.72 -15.53
N ASN A 915 37.57 -19.41 -15.40
CA ASN A 915 37.81 -18.68 -14.16
C ASN A 915 36.56 -18.47 -13.29
N VAL A 916 35.38 -18.91 -13.76
CA VAL A 916 34.11 -18.71 -13.05
C VAL A 916 34.01 -19.66 -11.85
N THR A 917 33.73 -19.11 -10.67
CA THR A 917 33.51 -19.85 -9.42
C THR A 917 32.04 -19.89 -8.99
N ASP A 918 31.24 -18.91 -9.40
CA ASP A 918 29.83 -18.76 -9.04
C ASP A 918 28.93 -18.66 -10.28
N MET A 919 27.98 -19.61 -10.39
CA MET A 919 26.90 -19.66 -11.38
C MET A 919 25.51 -19.72 -10.72
N GLY A 920 25.40 -19.43 -9.42
CA GLY A 920 24.17 -19.52 -8.65
C GLY A 920 23.05 -18.67 -9.26
N GLY A 921 21.88 -19.26 -9.47
CA GLY A 921 20.70 -18.59 -10.04
C GLY A 921 20.85 -18.03 -11.46
N MET A 922 21.94 -18.34 -12.19
CA MET A 922 22.31 -17.65 -13.45
C MET A 922 21.19 -17.62 -14.49
N PHE A 923 20.41 -18.70 -14.63
CA PHE A 923 19.24 -18.81 -15.52
C PHE A 923 17.94 -19.11 -14.75
N GLY A 924 17.90 -18.87 -13.44
CA GLY A 924 16.70 -19.07 -12.63
C GLY A 924 15.55 -18.21 -13.17
N PHE A 925 14.40 -18.78 -13.46
CA PHE A 925 13.22 -18.18 -14.10
C PHE A 925 13.45 -17.63 -15.52
N ALA A 926 14.56 -17.94 -16.19
CA ALA A 926 14.75 -17.65 -17.62
C ALA A 926 13.90 -18.63 -18.46
N ALA A 927 12.58 -18.43 -18.44
CA ALA A 927 11.58 -19.42 -18.85
C ALA A 927 11.74 -19.93 -20.29
N ALA A 928 12.20 -19.06 -21.22
CA ALA A 928 12.44 -19.40 -22.62
C ALA A 928 13.84 -19.97 -22.94
N PHE A 929 14.77 -19.96 -21.98
CA PHE A 929 16.17 -20.30 -22.23
C PHE A 929 16.36 -21.81 -22.50
N ASN A 930 16.94 -22.17 -23.65
CA ASN A 930 17.18 -23.55 -24.04
C ASN A 930 18.38 -23.69 -24.99
N GLN A 931 19.50 -23.00 -24.71
CA GLN A 931 20.71 -22.99 -25.54
C GLN A 931 21.82 -23.92 -25.00
N PRO A 932 22.66 -24.52 -25.87
CA PRO A 932 23.65 -25.50 -25.45
C PRO A 932 24.77 -24.88 -24.60
N LEU A 933 25.08 -25.51 -23.46
CA LEU A 933 26.13 -25.08 -22.52
C LEU A 933 27.22 -26.16 -22.29
N GLY A 934 27.20 -27.24 -23.06
CA GLY A 934 28.09 -28.41 -22.87
C GLY A 934 29.58 -28.15 -23.14
N THR A 935 29.92 -26.98 -23.73
CA THR A 935 31.30 -26.51 -23.98
C THR A 935 31.93 -25.82 -22.77
N TRP A 936 31.13 -25.41 -21.78
CA TRP A 936 31.60 -24.66 -20.62
C TRP A 936 32.52 -25.50 -19.74
N ASN A 937 33.58 -24.86 -19.23
CA ASN A 937 34.48 -25.44 -18.24
C ASN A 937 34.01 -25.04 -16.85
N THR A 938 33.45 -26.01 -16.10
CA THR A 938 32.93 -25.80 -14.74
C THR A 938 33.91 -26.19 -13.64
N THR A 939 35.19 -26.50 -13.97
CA THR A 939 36.15 -27.10 -13.03
C THR A 939 36.39 -26.26 -11.77
N ASN A 940 36.27 -24.93 -11.85
CA ASN A 940 36.43 -24.01 -10.73
C ASN A 940 35.12 -23.59 -10.06
N VAL A 941 33.96 -24.03 -10.58
CA VAL A 941 32.64 -23.68 -10.05
C VAL A 941 32.40 -24.39 -8.72
N THR A 942 32.01 -23.63 -7.70
CA THR A 942 31.66 -24.12 -6.36
C THR A 942 30.16 -24.02 -6.09
N ASP A 943 29.47 -23.05 -6.67
CA ASP A 943 28.04 -22.81 -6.46
C ASP A 943 27.24 -22.95 -7.78
N MET A 944 26.23 -23.83 -7.77
CA MET A 944 25.23 -24.02 -8.83
C MET A 944 23.79 -23.97 -8.27
N ASN A 945 23.59 -23.46 -7.06
CA ASN A 945 22.28 -23.34 -6.42
C ASN A 945 21.32 -22.55 -7.33
N TYR A 946 20.09 -23.05 -7.51
CA TYR A 946 19.02 -22.43 -8.29
C TYR A 946 19.35 -22.11 -9.77
N MET A 947 20.46 -22.62 -10.33
CA MET A 947 20.99 -22.19 -11.64
C MET A 947 19.96 -22.23 -12.78
N PHE A 948 19.08 -23.24 -12.82
CA PHE A 948 17.98 -23.38 -13.80
C PHE A 948 16.59 -23.44 -13.13
N TRP A 949 16.46 -22.95 -11.89
CA TRP A 949 15.19 -23.00 -11.15
C TRP A 949 14.09 -22.26 -11.91
N GLY A 950 13.03 -22.91 -12.40
CA GLY A 950 11.96 -22.29 -13.18
C GLY A 950 12.33 -21.98 -14.64
N ALA A 951 13.47 -22.49 -15.14
CA ALA A 951 13.81 -22.43 -16.56
C ALA A 951 12.98 -23.46 -17.36
N THR A 952 11.67 -23.23 -17.48
CA THR A 952 10.69 -24.25 -17.90
C THR A 952 10.96 -24.92 -19.25
N ALA A 953 11.62 -24.23 -20.19
CA ALA A 953 11.96 -24.75 -21.51
C ALA A 953 13.33 -25.45 -21.59
N PHE A 954 14.17 -25.36 -20.54
CA PHE A 954 15.56 -25.79 -20.59
C PHE A 954 15.68 -27.32 -20.62
N ASN A 955 16.33 -27.86 -21.65
CA ASN A 955 16.53 -29.31 -21.80
C ASN A 955 17.82 -29.64 -22.59
N GLN A 956 18.94 -29.00 -22.24
CA GLN A 956 20.23 -29.16 -22.93
C GLN A 956 21.21 -30.06 -22.16
N PRO A 957 22.07 -30.84 -22.85
CA PRO A 957 22.93 -31.82 -22.21
C PRO A 957 24.07 -31.18 -21.39
N LEU A 958 24.15 -31.54 -20.11
CA LEU A 958 25.15 -31.04 -19.14
C LEU A 958 26.09 -32.13 -18.60
N GLY A 959 25.99 -33.37 -19.10
CA GLY A 959 26.78 -34.51 -18.61
C GLY A 959 28.30 -34.43 -18.82
N THR A 960 28.79 -33.42 -19.56
CA THR A 960 30.22 -33.13 -19.76
C THR A 960 30.82 -32.23 -18.68
N TRP A 961 30.00 -31.61 -17.82
CA TRP A 961 30.45 -30.69 -16.78
C TRP A 961 31.23 -31.41 -15.67
N ASN A 962 32.29 -30.77 -15.20
CA ASN A 962 33.07 -31.21 -14.05
C ASN A 962 32.50 -30.56 -12.77
N THR A 963 31.83 -31.34 -11.94
CA THR A 963 31.19 -30.88 -10.69
C THR A 963 32.04 -31.14 -9.45
N THR A 964 33.31 -31.56 -9.60
CA THR A 964 34.15 -32.04 -8.47
C THR A 964 34.32 -31.02 -7.34
N ASN A 965 34.30 -29.71 -7.65
CA ASN A 965 34.44 -28.64 -6.67
C ASN A 965 33.09 -28.04 -6.21
N VAL A 966 31.96 -28.50 -6.76
CA VAL A 966 30.63 -27.98 -6.43
C VAL A 966 30.20 -28.47 -5.04
N THR A 967 29.77 -27.54 -4.20
CA THR A 967 29.28 -27.80 -2.83
C THR A 967 27.78 -27.58 -2.68
N GLY A 968 27.18 -26.69 -3.48
CA GLY A 968 25.74 -26.39 -3.49
C GLY A 968 25.08 -26.72 -4.82
N MET A 969 23.98 -27.50 -4.75
CA MET A 969 23.09 -27.80 -5.88
C MET A 969 21.61 -27.65 -5.51
N GLU A 970 21.31 -26.90 -4.45
CA GLU A 970 19.93 -26.67 -3.98
C GLU A 970 19.10 -26.03 -5.09
N GLY A 971 17.92 -26.59 -5.37
CA GLY A 971 17.00 -26.08 -6.38
C GLY A 971 17.53 -26.04 -7.82
N MET A 972 18.66 -26.66 -8.16
CA MET A 972 19.33 -26.44 -9.45
C MET A 972 18.41 -26.61 -10.67
N PHE A 973 17.48 -27.58 -10.66
CA PHE A 973 16.48 -27.83 -11.71
C PHE A 973 15.03 -27.81 -11.18
N GLY A 974 14.77 -27.19 -10.02
CA GLY A 974 13.40 -27.05 -9.53
C GLY A 974 12.54 -26.25 -10.52
N PHE A 975 11.30 -26.63 -10.77
CA PHE A 975 10.39 -26.08 -11.79
C PHE A 975 10.93 -26.09 -13.25
N ALA A 976 12.04 -26.78 -13.53
CA ALA A 976 12.55 -26.97 -14.89
C ALA A 976 11.76 -28.08 -15.62
N ALA A 977 10.47 -27.83 -15.86
CA ALA A 977 9.49 -28.84 -16.27
C ALA A 977 9.89 -29.70 -17.49
N ALA A 978 10.60 -29.13 -18.48
CA ALA A 978 11.05 -29.85 -19.68
C ALA A 978 12.37 -30.63 -19.50
N PHE A 979 13.10 -30.45 -18.40
CA PHE A 979 14.46 -30.96 -18.25
C PHE A 979 14.50 -32.49 -18.06
N ASN A 980 15.22 -33.19 -18.94
CA ASN A 980 15.34 -34.65 -18.87
C ASN A 980 16.68 -35.15 -19.46
N GLN A 981 17.80 -34.55 -19.04
CA GLN A 981 19.15 -34.85 -19.57
C GLN A 981 20.00 -35.66 -18.59
N PRO A 982 20.89 -36.55 -19.05
CA PRO A 982 21.62 -37.48 -18.19
C PRO A 982 22.70 -36.77 -17.35
N LEU A 983 22.62 -36.94 -16.02
CA LEU A 983 23.53 -36.35 -15.03
C LEU A 983 24.33 -37.40 -14.22
N GLY A 984 24.13 -38.70 -14.48
CA GLY A 984 24.75 -39.78 -13.70
C GLY A 984 26.28 -39.88 -13.75
N ALA A 985 26.94 -39.07 -14.59
CA ALA A 985 28.41 -38.96 -14.67
C ALA A 985 29.00 -37.87 -13.76
N TRP A 986 28.15 -37.03 -13.12
CA TRP A 986 28.60 -35.96 -12.23
C TRP A 986 29.21 -36.52 -10.93
N ASN A 987 30.25 -35.83 -10.45
CA ASN A 987 30.87 -36.09 -9.16
C ASN A 987 30.19 -35.22 -8.10
N THR A 988 29.40 -35.83 -7.22
CA THR A 988 28.66 -35.14 -6.15
C THR A 988 29.35 -35.24 -4.78
N ALA A 989 30.56 -35.77 -4.69
CA ALA A 989 31.19 -36.12 -3.42
C ALA A 989 31.39 -34.94 -2.45
N ASN A 990 31.47 -33.70 -2.96
CA ASN A 990 31.62 -32.49 -2.16
C ASN A 990 30.30 -31.72 -1.94
N VAL A 991 29.18 -32.20 -2.49
CA VAL A 991 27.87 -31.53 -2.38
C VAL A 991 27.28 -31.77 -0.99
N ALA A 992 26.94 -30.68 -0.29
CA ALA A 992 26.36 -30.71 1.04
C ALA A 992 24.82 -30.58 1.02
N THR A 993 24.27 -29.83 0.06
CA THR A 993 22.83 -29.55 -0.04
C THR A 993 22.27 -29.92 -1.42
N MET A 994 21.16 -30.66 -1.42
CA MET A 994 20.41 -31.05 -2.63
C MET A 994 18.89 -30.79 -2.48
N GLY A 995 18.51 -29.93 -1.54
CA GLY A 995 17.11 -29.56 -1.31
C GLY A 995 16.43 -29.07 -2.58
N GLY A 996 15.23 -29.54 -2.88
CA GLY A 996 14.43 -29.11 -4.04
C GLY A 996 15.07 -29.29 -5.42
N MET A 997 16.18 -30.04 -5.57
CA MET A 997 16.98 -30.07 -6.80
C MET A 997 16.18 -30.38 -8.07
N PHE A 998 15.14 -31.22 -7.99
CA PHE A 998 14.22 -31.57 -9.06
C PHE A 998 12.74 -31.37 -8.67
N TYR A 999 12.44 -30.46 -7.73
CA TYR A 999 11.06 -30.12 -7.34
C TYR A 999 10.26 -29.67 -8.58
N ASP A 1000 9.12 -30.29 -8.90
CA ASP A 1000 8.28 -29.99 -10.08
C ASP A 1000 9.03 -30.08 -11.43
N ALA A 1001 10.14 -30.83 -11.49
CA ALA A 1001 10.82 -31.20 -12.73
C ALA A 1001 10.05 -32.36 -13.42
N THR A 1002 8.80 -32.10 -13.83
CA THR A 1002 7.81 -33.13 -14.20
C THR A 1002 8.26 -34.13 -15.26
N ALA A 1003 9.13 -33.75 -16.21
CA ALA A 1003 9.67 -34.64 -17.24
C ALA A 1003 10.92 -35.45 -16.82
N PHE A 1004 11.55 -35.13 -15.70
CA PHE A 1004 12.85 -35.67 -15.33
C PHE A 1004 12.79 -37.15 -14.93
N ASN A 1005 13.54 -38.01 -15.62
CA ASN A 1005 13.59 -39.45 -15.32
C ASN A 1005 14.94 -40.08 -15.72
N GLN A 1006 16.05 -39.48 -15.28
CA GLN A 1006 17.42 -39.93 -15.62
C GLN A 1006 18.13 -40.60 -14.44
N PRO A 1007 19.00 -41.61 -14.68
CA PRO A 1007 19.59 -42.41 -13.60
C PRO A 1007 20.61 -41.62 -12.78
N LEU A 1008 20.42 -41.61 -11.45
CA LEU A 1008 21.27 -40.91 -10.46
C LEU A 1008 21.93 -41.85 -9.43
N GLY A 1009 21.72 -43.16 -9.52
CA GLY A 1009 22.21 -44.14 -8.54
C GLY A 1009 23.74 -44.26 -8.43
N ALA A 1010 24.51 -43.60 -9.31
CA ALA A 1010 25.98 -43.54 -9.26
C ALA A 1010 26.52 -42.34 -8.45
N TRP A 1011 25.66 -41.41 -8.02
CA TRP A 1011 26.05 -40.25 -7.22
C TRP A 1011 26.53 -40.64 -5.83
N ASN A 1012 27.57 -39.96 -5.35
CA ASN A 1012 28.04 -40.06 -3.98
C ASN A 1012 27.33 -39.01 -3.13
N THR A 1013 26.40 -39.44 -2.29
CA THR A 1013 25.60 -38.58 -1.40
C THR A 1013 26.13 -38.53 0.03
N ALA A 1014 27.30 -39.11 0.32
CA ALA A 1014 27.78 -39.30 1.69
C ALA A 1014 27.97 -38.01 2.50
N ASN A 1015 28.16 -36.86 1.85
CA ASN A 1015 28.29 -35.55 2.49
C ASN A 1015 27.00 -34.71 2.47
N VAL A 1016 25.92 -35.23 1.87
CA VAL A 1016 24.63 -34.51 1.78
C VAL A 1016 23.91 -34.55 3.12
N THR A 1017 23.49 -33.39 3.62
CA THR A 1017 22.74 -33.25 4.88
C THR A 1017 21.26 -32.92 4.67
N ASN A 1018 20.90 -32.30 3.53
CA ASN A 1018 19.53 -31.90 3.21
C ASN A 1018 19.09 -32.44 1.83
N MET A 1019 18.02 -33.24 1.83
CA MET A 1019 17.32 -33.78 0.65
C MET A 1019 15.81 -33.42 0.65
N SER A 1020 15.39 -32.44 1.46
CA SER A 1020 14.00 -31.99 1.50
C SER A 1020 13.52 -31.54 0.11
N TYR A 1021 12.27 -31.85 -0.25
CA TYR A 1021 11.65 -31.52 -1.54
C TYR A 1021 12.37 -32.06 -2.81
N MET A 1022 13.44 -32.86 -2.70
CA MET A 1022 14.37 -33.13 -3.83
C MET A 1022 13.71 -33.62 -5.11
N PHE A 1023 12.69 -34.47 -5.02
CA PHE A 1023 11.88 -34.99 -6.14
C PHE A 1023 10.38 -34.74 -5.93
N ARG A 1024 10.03 -33.73 -5.12
CA ARG A 1024 8.63 -33.34 -4.95
C ARG A 1024 8.02 -33.02 -6.32
N ASP A 1025 6.82 -33.50 -6.61
CA ASP A 1025 6.08 -33.26 -7.87
C ASP A 1025 6.86 -33.65 -9.16
N ALA A 1026 7.98 -34.37 -9.05
CA ALA A 1026 8.74 -34.91 -10.18
C ALA A 1026 8.00 -36.11 -10.81
N ALA A 1027 6.86 -35.84 -11.43
CA ALA A 1027 5.83 -36.83 -11.75
C ALA A 1027 6.32 -38.05 -12.56
N ALA A 1028 7.31 -37.87 -13.46
CA ALA A 1028 7.88 -38.95 -14.27
C ALA A 1028 9.04 -39.72 -13.60
N PHE A 1029 9.57 -39.26 -12.46
CA PHE A 1029 10.80 -39.81 -11.89
C PHE A 1029 10.59 -41.20 -11.27
N ASN A 1030 11.31 -42.21 -11.77
CA ASN A 1030 11.25 -43.58 -11.25
C ASN A 1030 12.57 -44.33 -11.44
N GLN A 1031 13.68 -43.75 -10.98
CA GLN A 1031 15.04 -44.33 -11.11
C GLN A 1031 15.55 -44.88 -9.78
N PRO A 1032 16.32 -45.98 -9.77
CA PRO A 1032 16.77 -46.63 -8.54
C PRO A 1032 17.77 -45.77 -7.76
N LEU A 1033 17.49 -45.55 -6.47
CA LEU A 1033 18.30 -44.75 -5.54
C LEU A 1033 18.87 -45.54 -4.34
N GLY A 1034 18.64 -46.85 -4.26
CA GLY A 1034 19.02 -47.68 -3.11
C GLY A 1034 20.53 -47.82 -2.86
N ALA A 1035 21.38 -47.31 -3.75
CA ALA A 1035 22.84 -47.27 -3.60
C ALA A 1035 23.37 -45.97 -2.95
N TRP A 1036 22.50 -44.98 -2.72
CA TRP A 1036 22.88 -43.72 -2.07
C TRP A 1036 23.23 -43.94 -0.58
N ASN A 1037 24.26 -43.23 -0.12
CA ASN A 1037 24.61 -43.15 1.29
C ASN A 1037 23.90 -41.95 1.91
N THR A 1038 22.89 -42.22 2.73
CA THR A 1038 22.06 -41.20 3.40
C THR A 1038 22.43 -40.99 4.87
N ALA A 1039 23.52 -41.58 5.36
CA ALA A 1039 23.84 -41.61 6.78
C ALA A 1039 24.03 -40.23 7.43
N ASN A 1040 24.40 -39.20 6.65
CA ASN A 1040 24.55 -37.82 7.13
C ASN A 1040 23.31 -36.92 6.86
N VAL A 1041 22.26 -37.45 6.24
CA VAL A 1041 21.05 -36.69 5.92
C VAL A 1041 20.22 -36.49 7.19
N THR A 1042 19.82 -35.24 7.44
CA THR A 1042 18.99 -34.84 8.59
C THR A 1042 17.57 -34.43 8.19
N ASP A 1043 17.36 -34.02 6.94
CA ASP A 1043 16.06 -33.59 6.40
C ASP A 1043 15.71 -34.27 5.07
N MET A 1044 14.56 -34.95 5.04
CA MET A 1044 13.94 -35.61 3.88
C MET A 1044 12.46 -35.20 3.72
N ARG A 1045 12.01 -34.10 4.34
CA ARG A 1045 10.61 -33.65 4.25
C ARG A 1045 10.17 -33.49 2.80
N TRP A 1046 8.98 -34.01 2.48
CA TRP A 1046 8.37 -33.92 1.15
C TRP A 1046 9.20 -34.50 -0.02
N MET A 1047 10.27 -35.27 0.24
CA MET A 1047 11.27 -35.64 -0.78
C MET A 1047 10.66 -36.27 -2.05
N PHE A 1048 9.61 -37.09 -1.93
CA PHE A 1048 8.88 -37.72 -3.04
C PHE A 1048 7.39 -37.36 -3.02
N TRP A 1049 6.98 -36.27 -2.35
CA TRP A 1049 5.58 -35.85 -2.32
C TRP A 1049 5.08 -35.61 -3.74
N GLY A 1050 3.95 -36.18 -4.13
CA GLY A 1050 3.44 -36.05 -5.51
C GLY A 1050 4.29 -36.69 -6.63
N ALA A 1051 5.37 -37.41 -6.31
CA ALA A 1051 6.20 -38.12 -7.30
C ALA A 1051 5.46 -39.38 -7.82
N ALA A 1052 4.45 -39.16 -8.67
CA ALA A 1052 3.43 -40.14 -9.02
C ALA A 1052 3.95 -41.43 -9.69
N ALA A 1053 5.10 -41.39 -10.38
CA ALA A 1053 5.73 -42.58 -10.96
C ALA A 1053 6.71 -43.30 -10.02
N PHE A 1054 7.14 -42.69 -8.91
CA PHE A 1054 8.24 -43.19 -8.10
C PHE A 1054 7.88 -44.46 -7.33
N ASN A 1055 8.48 -45.59 -7.71
CA ASN A 1055 8.22 -46.89 -7.09
C ASN A 1055 9.51 -47.73 -7.01
N GLN A 1056 10.45 -47.31 -6.16
CA GLN A 1056 11.75 -47.96 -5.99
C GLN A 1056 11.98 -48.39 -4.52
N PRO A 1057 12.75 -49.45 -4.26
CA PRO A 1057 13.06 -49.90 -2.90
C PRO A 1057 14.05 -48.94 -2.21
N LEU A 1058 13.75 -48.57 -0.97
CA LEU A 1058 14.55 -47.63 -0.16
C LEU A 1058 15.03 -48.19 1.20
N GLY A 1059 14.72 -49.45 1.52
CA GLY A 1059 15.08 -50.07 2.82
C GLY A 1059 16.58 -50.24 3.09
N THR A 1060 17.44 -49.98 2.10
CA THR A 1060 18.91 -49.95 2.27
C THR A 1060 19.44 -48.61 2.79
N TRP A 1061 18.62 -47.54 2.80
CA TRP A 1061 19.02 -46.23 3.28
C TRP A 1061 19.26 -46.21 4.78
N SER A 1062 20.31 -45.50 5.20
CA SER A 1062 20.53 -45.17 6.61
C SER A 1062 19.72 -43.93 6.97
N ILE A 1063 18.90 -44.03 8.01
CA ILE A 1063 18.00 -42.96 8.46
C ILE A 1063 18.29 -42.51 9.91
N SER A 1064 19.36 -43.03 10.52
CA SER A 1064 19.71 -42.79 11.93
C SER A 1064 19.79 -41.31 12.32
N ASN A 1065 20.27 -40.46 11.42
CA ASN A 1065 20.42 -39.02 11.64
C ASN A 1065 19.24 -38.17 11.13
N VAL A 1066 18.23 -38.78 10.50
CA VAL A 1066 17.08 -38.05 9.95
C VAL A 1066 16.18 -37.57 11.10
N ARG A 1067 16.00 -36.25 11.19
CA ARG A 1067 15.13 -35.60 12.18
C ARG A 1067 13.78 -35.21 11.58
N TYR A 1068 13.75 -34.95 10.27
CA TYR A 1068 12.56 -34.46 9.58
C TYR A 1068 12.25 -35.31 8.35
N MET A 1069 11.12 -36.03 8.35
CA MET A 1069 10.68 -36.94 7.26
C MET A 1069 9.21 -36.71 6.87
N GLY A 1070 8.65 -35.56 7.24
CA GLY A 1070 7.22 -35.25 7.08
C GLY A 1070 6.75 -35.31 5.64
N ASP A 1071 5.64 -36.03 5.41
CA ASP A 1071 4.98 -36.21 4.11
C ASP A 1071 5.89 -36.65 2.95
N MET A 1072 7.00 -37.31 3.27
CA MET A 1072 8.01 -37.78 2.31
C MET A 1072 7.45 -38.60 1.15
N PHE A 1073 6.43 -39.44 1.38
CA PHE A 1073 5.84 -40.34 0.36
C PHE A 1073 4.38 -40.01 0.02
N SER A 1074 3.75 -39.04 0.68
CA SER A 1074 2.35 -38.68 0.45
C SER A 1074 2.11 -38.30 -1.03
N GLY A 1075 1.25 -39.06 -1.72
CA GLY A 1075 0.97 -38.87 -3.16
C GLY A 1075 2.03 -39.44 -4.13
N SER A 1076 3.06 -40.14 -3.65
CA SER A 1076 4.03 -40.84 -4.50
C SER A 1076 3.46 -42.13 -5.11
N GLY A 1077 4.13 -42.65 -6.14
CA GLY A 1077 3.79 -43.93 -6.78
C GLY A 1077 4.20 -45.19 -6.00
N LEU A 1078 4.65 -45.06 -4.74
CA LEU A 1078 5.33 -46.13 -4.02
C LEU A 1078 4.36 -47.29 -3.72
N SER A 1079 4.72 -48.49 -4.18
CA SER A 1079 3.91 -49.68 -3.93
C SER A 1079 4.01 -50.17 -2.49
N ALA A 1080 2.96 -50.86 -2.03
CA ALA A 1080 2.91 -51.45 -0.69
C ALA A 1080 4.11 -52.35 -0.37
N ALA A 1081 4.67 -53.05 -1.38
CA ALA A 1081 5.88 -53.85 -1.25
C ALA A 1081 7.11 -52.98 -0.93
N ASN A 1082 7.42 -51.98 -1.78
CA ASN A 1082 8.58 -51.12 -1.56
C ASN A 1082 8.46 -50.26 -0.29
N TYR A 1083 7.25 -49.85 0.09
CA TYR A 1083 7.01 -49.17 1.38
C TYR A 1083 7.22 -50.10 2.58
N SER A 1084 6.77 -51.35 2.49
CA SER A 1084 7.03 -52.38 3.51
C SER A 1084 8.52 -52.67 3.66
N ASP A 1085 9.24 -52.77 2.54
CA ASP A 1085 10.68 -53.02 2.53
C ASP A 1085 11.47 -51.84 3.13
N ALA A 1086 11.00 -50.60 2.93
CA ALA A 1086 11.54 -49.42 3.61
C ALA A 1086 11.38 -49.54 5.14
N LEU A 1087 10.15 -49.73 5.62
CA LEU A 1087 9.86 -49.90 7.05
C LEU A 1087 10.68 -51.02 7.69
N MET A 1088 10.80 -52.18 7.03
CA MET A 1088 11.56 -53.34 7.52
C MET A 1088 13.08 -53.07 7.60
N GLY A 1089 13.65 -52.37 6.62
CA GLY A 1089 15.07 -51.99 6.64
C GLY A 1089 15.41 -50.89 7.65
N TRP A 1090 14.44 -50.04 7.98
CA TRP A 1090 14.59 -48.91 8.89
C TRP A 1090 14.41 -49.30 10.37
N ALA A 1091 13.47 -50.18 10.69
CA ALA A 1091 13.19 -50.62 12.07
C ALA A 1091 14.35 -51.38 12.76
N GLY A 1092 15.37 -51.80 12.00
CA GLY A 1092 16.60 -52.40 12.54
C GLY A 1092 17.71 -51.40 12.88
N GLN A 1093 17.48 -50.11 12.69
CA GLN A 1093 18.46 -49.04 12.90
C GLN A 1093 18.24 -48.34 14.25
N ASP A 1094 19.30 -47.70 14.77
CA ASP A 1094 19.18 -46.74 15.85
C ASP A 1094 18.72 -45.41 15.23
N VAL A 1095 17.49 -44.99 15.48
CA VAL A 1095 16.83 -43.88 14.78
C VAL A 1095 16.52 -42.74 15.73
N TYR A 1096 16.52 -41.51 15.23
CA TYR A 1096 16.08 -40.36 16.00
C TYR A 1096 14.60 -40.52 16.42
N PRO A 1097 14.22 -40.24 17.68
CA PRO A 1097 12.84 -40.32 18.13
C PRO A 1097 12.01 -39.15 17.60
N TYR A 1098 10.68 -39.26 17.70
CA TYR A 1098 9.72 -38.19 17.35
C TYR A 1098 9.68 -37.73 15.88
N VAL A 1099 10.23 -38.53 14.96
CA VAL A 1099 10.12 -38.26 13.52
C VAL A 1099 8.68 -38.50 13.04
N TYR A 1100 8.12 -37.53 12.31
CA TYR A 1100 6.88 -37.69 11.55
C TYR A 1100 7.20 -38.22 10.14
N LEU A 1101 6.55 -39.32 9.74
CA LEU A 1101 6.62 -39.93 8.41
C LEU A 1101 5.21 -39.95 7.79
N GLY A 1102 5.02 -39.22 6.70
CA GLY A 1102 3.78 -39.23 5.92
C GLY A 1102 3.90 -40.00 4.61
N ALA A 1103 3.04 -41.01 4.45
CA ALA A 1103 2.87 -41.83 3.26
C ALA A 1103 1.43 -41.79 2.69
N GLY A 1104 0.58 -40.88 3.21
CA GLY A 1104 -0.77 -40.66 2.72
C GLY A 1104 -1.62 -41.94 2.70
N THR A 1105 -2.03 -42.37 1.51
CA THR A 1105 -2.88 -43.56 1.32
C THR A 1105 -2.12 -44.83 0.96
N ILE A 1106 -0.78 -44.84 1.02
CA ILE A 1106 0.04 -46.01 0.67
C ILE A 1106 -0.06 -47.05 1.79
N PRO A 1107 -0.61 -48.27 1.56
CA PRO A 1107 -0.71 -49.28 2.60
C PRO A 1107 0.61 -50.04 2.77
N TYR A 1108 0.79 -50.68 3.92
CA TYR A 1108 1.90 -51.60 4.19
C TYR A 1108 1.40 -53.06 4.25
N LEU A 1109 2.25 -54.01 3.88
CA LEU A 1109 1.94 -55.43 3.92
C LEU A 1109 2.09 -55.96 5.36
N SER A 1110 1.29 -56.98 5.71
CA SER A 1110 1.35 -57.65 7.02
C SER A 1110 2.77 -58.02 7.53
N ALA A 1111 3.72 -58.32 6.64
CA ALA A 1111 5.12 -58.60 7.00
C ALA A 1111 5.84 -57.42 7.67
N ALA A 1112 5.52 -56.17 7.29
CA ALA A 1112 6.10 -54.97 7.86
C ALA A 1112 5.40 -54.48 9.15
N ALA A 1113 4.30 -55.13 9.57
CA ALA A 1113 3.52 -54.68 10.73
C ALA A 1113 4.35 -54.59 12.03
N ALA A 1114 5.26 -55.54 12.25
CA ALA A 1114 6.17 -55.52 13.40
C ALA A 1114 7.20 -54.39 13.29
N ALA A 1115 7.80 -54.20 12.11
CA ALA A 1115 8.79 -53.15 11.87
C ALA A 1115 8.19 -51.74 12.04
N ARG A 1116 6.98 -51.53 11.50
CA ARG A 1116 6.20 -50.30 11.70
C ARG A 1116 5.95 -50.02 13.18
N GLN A 1117 5.60 -51.05 13.95
CA GLN A 1117 5.37 -50.90 15.38
C GLN A 1117 6.67 -50.54 16.13
N THR A 1118 7.81 -51.14 15.78
CA THR A 1118 9.11 -50.79 16.36
C THR A 1118 9.44 -49.29 16.20
N LEU A 1119 9.22 -48.73 15.01
CA LEU A 1119 9.44 -47.29 14.76
C LEU A 1119 8.50 -46.42 15.62
N ILE A 1120 7.23 -46.82 15.77
CA ILE A 1120 6.26 -46.12 16.63
C ILE A 1120 6.63 -46.22 18.11
N ASP A 1121 7.14 -47.38 18.55
CA ASP A 1121 7.63 -47.59 19.92
C ASP A 1121 8.92 -46.79 20.20
N GLN A 1122 9.68 -46.44 19.15
CA GLN A 1122 10.78 -45.45 19.17
C GLN A 1122 10.28 -43.99 19.10
N GLY A 1123 8.96 -43.76 19.15
CA GLY A 1123 8.33 -42.44 19.22
C GLY A 1123 7.93 -41.82 17.87
N TRP A 1124 8.04 -42.55 16.75
CA TRP A 1124 7.66 -42.04 15.43
C TRP A 1124 6.14 -41.85 15.30
N GLN A 1125 5.74 -40.85 14.51
CA GLN A 1125 4.36 -40.64 14.08
C GLN A 1125 4.24 -41.03 12.60
N ILE A 1126 3.51 -42.11 12.30
CA ILE A 1126 3.40 -42.64 10.93
C ILE A 1126 1.94 -42.54 10.43
N THR A 1127 1.73 -41.79 9.35
CA THR A 1127 0.45 -41.69 8.63
C THR A 1127 0.55 -42.42 7.28
N ASP A 1128 -0.23 -43.49 7.13
CA ASP A 1128 -0.22 -44.36 5.95
C ASP A 1128 -1.61 -44.97 5.67
N GLY A 1129 -1.72 -45.75 4.59
CA GLY A 1129 -2.95 -46.41 4.16
C GLY A 1129 -3.40 -47.59 5.02
N GLY A 1130 -2.71 -47.90 6.12
CA GLY A 1130 -2.97 -49.06 6.96
C GLY A 1130 -2.43 -50.37 6.39
N MET A 1131 -2.78 -51.48 7.05
CA MET A 1131 -2.33 -52.82 6.69
C MET A 1131 -3.17 -53.41 5.53
N GLN A 1132 -2.49 -54.01 4.55
CA GLN A 1132 -3.05 -54.80 3.45
C GLN A 1132 -2.86 -56.31 3.65
#